data_AF-A0A6L3N3Y7-F1
#
_entry.id   AF-A0A6L3N3Y7-F1
#
_cell.length_a   1.000
_cell.length_b   1.000
_cell.length_c   1.000
_cell.angle_alpha   90.00
_cell.angle_beta   90.00
_cell.angle_gamma   90.00
#
_symmetry.space_group_name_H-M   'P 1'
#
loop_
_entity.id
_entity.type
_entity.pdbx_description
1 polymer ?
#
loop_
_entity_poly.entity_id
_entity_poly.type
_entity_poly.pdbx_seq_one_letter_code
_entity_poly.pdbx_strand_id
1 'polypeptide(L)'
;MNDNKNDNKTRPAGLFIGVAAVIVFLALGIAVWVEGPRYEWSRDTRIIIELSLFSALLVVLLLVKHFELVLLWIASLRASRWFASYDAGKRAASNLDEPAGQVDHATALRNVLRDRHGWRWRYRERWVLIASDEPLVKRLAPGLADAGYAITGDAVLLHAKQTSSTLDTEWLDQIRRLRRRRPIDAIVAVTRNRSSGKPSFDSDGLAERLARHARALRWAAPAYLLNVTDFGGESSGADEATGFTWSNVQVNADDIDKSLQALSGNLADAGVVRLVNNARDRYPAELSQHIANLRGALSDLVLQTTQSRIWKHAVHGLLFAPLFKERELAPPSSGETSDDDTPLAPQHRTIWQTVAEHSRKVHGRRIGFSLSTTAAWATTALIGCWMAGTMLSGFVNRGTIESAADTVATLFAVQDRTQAMQALDGLDRQIDTLEIHRRDGAPWASRFGLNRDDALLDALWPGYAIAAKRILITPIREKLEQRLHQLASLSDAEIASGGNAQVQAAYDTLKAYMMLAKPERAVAAFLMPQFAATATPARSTNSPLSSGAWDDLRQHTIAFFANHLAQGKLPAITPDLGLVASTRQTVIGVRGIQNSTDAVYQQILDEATPKYPPVSLATLLGDTTSRGLFTTTVTVPGVFTRAAWDERISKAIDEASGQHSVAADWVLSDAKTGNQAPSTLKAELRQRYFDDYARAWAQFLNSLRWQQAPTLSATADQLTLLGDSQRSPLVALMNVIAYQAGTGTTAQSLSDTLISKAQQLVGADEKDPSKQAQRQLVPLAAAFGPILRLIGSDVASSMPATGKAAAQFAATGDLSLARYLERVTAMRLKASQIVSNADPDAMARLAAQSVLQGKTSDIADSRDYASRLAASLGEQWSGFGELFRAPFDQAWQVVVRPAASSLNEIWRTAIAADWNRTFAGRYPFADSDNDASLPEMARFMQPDNGVITQFVTTQLAGVIERQGDRWVVAQGANQGALTIDPAFLNGLNKLTRISTVLFPAGDARVRYELQAVQTPGVTDMKFVLSGRELHYFNQKQAWVPFEWPGQSLENLSHIEWRTEQGGLRTALDSQGRFGLIRLLERAKVSQQDNARYLLTWTPDTSQGIPLKVQLRSEAGGGPLDVLQLRNFALPAQVFVTAAANGGPKVSAINPPPLPPSAIASAQHAAVPLPSGLPDGLAVSDNVRSAAAAKTTDQPTVRGIAADAPSFMKAQPRATSAMTTISASAEPLSTPFGHALRLSGDVFVY
;
A
#
# COMPACT_ATOMS: atom_id res chain seq x y z
N MET A 1 4.10 56.15 74.63
CA MET A 1 3.93 55.60 76.00
C MET A 1 3.98 54.09 75.89
N ASN A 2 4.76 53.44 76.75
CA ASN A 2 4.98 51.99 76.85
C ASN A 2 5.35 51.24 75.56
N ASP A 3 6.66 51.17 75.31
CA ASP A 3 7.28 49.99 74.73
C ASP A 3 6.93 48.73 75.52
N ASN A 4 6.77 47.61 74.81
CA ASN A 4 7.35 46.33 75.24
C ASN A 4 7.32 45.33 74.08
N LYS A 5 8.49 44.87 73.62
CA LYS A 5 8.57 43.79 72.63
C LYS A 5 9.78 42.91 72.88
N ASN A 6 9.54 41.83 73.64
CA ASN A 6 10.57 40.88 74.05
C ASN A 6 11.26 40.20 72.86
N ASP A 7 12.55 39.94 73.05
CA ASP A 7 13.32 38.93 72.31
C ASP A 7 12.61 37.57 72.32
N ASN A 8 12.71 36.84 71.22
CA ASN A 8 12.75 35.38 71.33
C ASN A 8 13.60 34.75 70.21
N LYS A 9 14.77 34.22 70.58
CA LYS A 9 15.70 33.57 69.65
C LYS A 9 15.14 32.22 69.20
N THR A 10 14.90 32.07 67.89
CA THR A 10 14.63 30.79 67.27
C THR A 10 15.85 29.86 67.36
N ARG A 11 15.84 28.94 68.33
CA ARG A 11 16.84 27.88 68.49
C ARG A 11 16.67 26.81 67.38
N PRO A 12 17.75 26.13 66.94
CA PRO A 12 17.68 25.16 65.84
C PRO A 12 16.91 23.90 66.24
N ALA A 13 15.75 23.68 65.62
CA ALA A 13 14.85 22.55 65.95
C ALA A 13 15.42 21.17 65.58
N GLY A 14 16.21 21.07 64.51
CA GLY A 14 16.76 19.78 64.04
C GLY A 14 17.69 19.09 65.05
N LEU A 15 18.38 19.86 65.90
CA LEU A 15 19.23 19.32 66.96
C LEU A 15 18.40 18.59 68.03
N PHE A 16 17.25 19.14 68.43
CA PHE A 16 16.34 18.49 69.37
C PHE A 16 15.68 17.24 68.77
N ILE A 17 15.30 17.29 67.49
CA ILE A 17 14.71 16.13 66.78
C ILE A 17 15.73 14.99 66.66
N GLY A 18 16.99 15.29 66.33
CA GLY A 18 18.06 14.29 66.28
C GLY A 18 18.35 13.64 67.64
N VAL A 19 18.38 14.43 68.72
CA VAL A 19 18.56 13.91 70.09
C VAL A 19 17.37 13.06 70.53
N ALA A 20 16.14 13.50 70.24
CA ALA A 20 14.94 12.72 70.54
C ALA A 20 14.91 11.36 69.80
N ALA A 21 15.32 11.33 68.53
CA ALA A 21 15.45 10.08 67.78
C ALA A 21 16.45 9.11 68.43
N VAL A 22 17.64 9.58 68.82
CA VAL A 22 18.64 8.75 69.53
C VAL A 22 18.05 8.15 70.80
N ILE A 23 17.35 8.95 71.62
CA ILE A 23 16.74 8.49 72.88
C ILE A 23 15.68 7.40 72.62
N VAL A 24 14.81 7.58 71.61
CA VAL A 24 13.75 6.60 71.28
C VAL A 24 14.33 5.28 70.78
N PHE A 25 15.29 5.29 69.85
CA PHE A 25 15.89 4.06 69.35
C PHE A 25 16.75 3.33 70.39
N LEU A 26 17.42 4.07 71.28
CA LEU A 26 18.21 3.49 72.37
C LEU A 26 17.31 2.87 73.45
N ALA A 27 16.16 3.49 73.76
CA ALA A 27 15.12 2.89 74.61
C ALA A 27 14.50 1.62 73.98
N LEU A 28 14.26 1.61 72.67
CA LEU A 28 13.77 0.42 71.94
C LEU A 28 14.78 -0.74 71.97
N GLY A 29 16.08 -0.48 71.81
CA GLY A 29 17.12 -1.50 71.95
C GLY A 29 17.12 -2.12 73.34
N ILE A 30 17.13 -1.29 74.40
CA ILE A 30 17.05 -1.75 75.79
C ILE A 30 15.78 -2.57 76.04
N ALA A 31 14.63 -2.16 75.49
CA ALA A 31 13.37 -2.91 75.61
C ALA A 31 13.47 -4.30 74.95
N VAL A 32 14.05 -4.41 73.74
CA VAL A 32 14.27 -5.68 73.05
C VAL A 32 15.21 -6.60 73.84
N TRP A 33 16.26 -6.05 74.44
CA TRP A 33 17.20 -6.83 75.26
C TRP A 33 16.55 -7.37 76.55
N VAL A 34 15.74 -6.55 77.22
CA VAL A 34 15.12 -6.84 78.53
C VAL A 34 13.83 -7.66 78.41
N GLU A 35 12.97 -7.41 77.42
CA GLU A 35 11.69 -8.11 77.25
C GLU A 35 11.73 -9.27 76.24
N GLY A 36 12.71 -9.31 75.34
CA GLY A 36 12.91 -10.44 74.43
C GLY A 36 12.93 -11.85 75.07
N PRO A 37 13.41 -12.08 76.32
CA PRO A 37 13.31 -13.41 76.94
C PRO A 37 11.90 -13.77 77.44
N ARG A 38 10.96 -12.82 77.49
CA ARG A 38 9.54 -13.09 77.82
C ARG A 38 8.72 -13.56 76.60
N TYR A 39 9.23 -13.35 75.39
CA TYR A 39 8.60 -13.72 74.12
C TYR A 39 9.33 -14.87 73.40
N GLU A 40 10.10 -15.66 74.13
CA GLU A 40 10.89 -16.82 73.63
C GLU A 40 11.90 -16.49 72.51
N TRP A 41 12.19 -15.21 72.24
CA TRP A 41 13.13 -14.82 71.17
C TRP A 41 14.53 -15.33 71.49
N SER A 42 15.10 -16.10 70.56
CA SER A 42 16.47 -16.62 70.66
C SER A 42 17.49 -15.49 70.83
N ARG A 43 18.68 -15.84 71.34
CA ARG A 43 19.77 -14.86 71.54
C ARG A 43 20.13 -14.16 70.23
N ASP A 44 20.11 -14.89 69.13
CA ASP A 44 20.50 -14.41 67.80
C ASP A 44 19.44 -13.50 67.18
N THR A 45 18.14 -13.79 67.37
CA THR A 45 17.07 -12.90 66.89
C THR A 45 17.08 -11.54 67.59
N ARG A 46 17.42 -11.47 68.88
CA ARG A 46 17.59 -10.18 69.59
C ARG A 46 18.78 -9.38 69.05
N ILE A 47 19.91 -10.02 68.79
CA ILE A 47 21.10 -9.37 68.19
C ILE A 47 20.75 -8.80 66.80
N ILE A 48 19.98 -9.54 65.99
CA ILE A 48 19.51 -9.06 64.68
C ILE A 48 18.59 -7.83 64.81
N ILE A 49 17.67 -7.83 65.78
CA ILE A 49 16.75 -6.70 66.03
C ILE A 49 17.51 -5.45 66.52
N GLU A 50 18.49 -5.60 67.42
CA GLU A 50 19.33 -4.47 67.85
C GLU A 50 20.17 -3.89 66.70
N LEU A 51 20.78 -4.74 65.87
CA LEU A 51 21.55 -4.30 64.70
C LEU A 51 20.66 -3.54 63.70
N SER A 52 19.41 -4.00 63.52
CA SER A 52 18.39 -3.35 62.70
C SER A 52 17.99 -1.99 63.26
N LEU A 53 17.71 -1.89 64.57
CA LEU A 53 17.38 -0.63 65.25
C LEU A 53 18.53 0.39 65.16
N PHE A 54 19.78 -0.06 65.31
CA PHE A 54 20.96 0.79 65.18
C PHE A 54 21.13 1.34 63.75
N SER A 55 20.91 0.49 62.73
CA SER A 55 20.95 0.91 61.31
C SER A 55 19.81 1.90 60.99
N ALA A 56 18.60 1.65 61.50
CA ALA A 56 17.46 2.55 61.35
C ALA A 56 17.70 3.93 61.99
N LEU A 57 18.28 3.97 63.19
CA LEU A 57 18.69 5.23 63.84
C LEU A 57 19.66 6.04 62.98
N LEU A 58 20.66 5.38 62.38
CA LEU A 58 21.66 6.03 61.54
C LEU A 58 21.01 6.66 60.28
N VAL A 59 20.05 5.95 59.66
CA VAL A 59 19.26 6.48 58.54
C VAL A 59 18.37 7.66 58.96
N VAL A 60 17.72 7.61 60.12
CA VAL A 60 16.91 8.72 60.65
C VAL A 60 17.76 9.96 60.92
N LEU A 61 18.96 9.80 61.47
CA LEU A 61 19.89 10.91 61.69
C LEU A 61 20.37 11.56 60.38
N LEU A 62 20.61 10.77 59.33
CA LEU A 62 20.90 11.28 57.98
C LEU A 62 19.69 12.05 57.40
N LEU A 63 18.47 11.54 57.56
CA LEU A 63 17.24 12.21 57.12
C LEU A 63 16.99 13.54 57.82
N VAL A 64 17.16 13.62 59.15
CA VAL A 64 17.04 14.88 59.91
C VAL A 64 18.06 15.91 59.39
N LYS A 65 19.31 15.49 59.15
CA LYS A 65 20.34 16.35 58.54
C LYS A 65 19.97 16.83 57.14
N HIS A 66 19.38 15.98 56.32
CA HIS A 66 18.89 16.36 54.99
C HIS A 66 17.69 17.31 55.05
N PHE A 67 16.82 17.16 56.05
CA PHE A 67 15.62 17.97 56.22
C PHE A 67 15.93 19.41 56.66
N GLU A 68 16.92 19.63 57.54
CA GLU A 68 17.44 20.99 57.82
C GLU A 68 17.92 21.68 56.52
N LEU A 69 18.61 20.93 55.66
CA LEU A 69 19.17 21.41 54.40
C LEU A 69 18.07 21.78 53.39
N VAL A 70 17.00 20.97 53.31
CA VAL A 70 15.82 21.23 52.49
C VAL A 70 15.00 22.41 53.04
N LEU A 71 14.81 22.54 54.35
CA LEU A 71 14.11 23.67 54.96
C LEU A 71 14.80 25.01 54.69
N LEU A 72 16.13 25.07 54.79
CA LEU A 72 16.91 26.26 54.44
C LEU A 72 16.79 26.61 52.94
N TRP A 73 16.75 25.60 52.06
CA TRP A 73 16.53 25.79 50.63
C TRP A 73 15.12 26.30 50.32
N ILE A 74 14.08 25.72 50.93
CA ILE A 74 12.67 26.15 50.81
C ILE A 74 12.49 27.58 51.35
N ALA A 75 13.12 27.94 52.47
CA ALA A 75 13.09 29.30 53.01
C ALA A 75 13.64 30.32 51.99
N SER A 76 14.76 30.00 51.33
CA SER A 76 15.32 30.85 50.26
C SER A 76 14.41 30.96 49.03
N LEU A 77 13.68 29.88 48.68
CA LEU A 77 12.78 29.85 47.53
C LEU A 77 11.43 30.52 47.78
N ARG A 78 10.93 30.55 49.02
CA ARG A 78 9.62 31.16 49.34
C ARG A 78 9.67 32.68 49.22
N ALA A 79 10.80 33.30 49.56
CA ALA A 79 11.05 34.72 49.32
C ALA A 79 11.06 35.04 47.81
N SER A 80 11.79 34.29 46.99
CA SER A 80 11.87 34.54 45.54
C SER A 80 10.58 34.21 44.79
N ARG A 81 9.83 33.17 45.20
CA ARG A 81 8.59 32.79 44.54
C ARG A 81 7.44 33.77 44.82
N TRP A 82 7.36 34.36 46.01
CA TRP A 82 6.27 35.30 46.33
C TRP A 82 6.32 36.56 45.46
N PHE A 83 7.50 37.15 45.26
CA PHE A 83 7.70 38.24 44.30
C PHE A 83 7.43 37.79 42.84
N ALA A 84 7.98 36.65 42.41
CA ALA A 84 7.79 36.16 41.05
C ALA A 84 6.32 35.82 40.70
N SER A 85 5.49 35.45 41.69
CA SER A 85 4.05 35.25 41.51
C SER A 85 3.20 36.51 41.57
N TYR A 86 3.74 37.65 42.03
CA TYR A 86 3.02 38.92 42.05
C TYR A 86 3.14 39.65 40.70
N ASP A 87 4.34 39.65 40.11
CA ASP A 87 4.63 40.27 38.82
C ASP A 87 4.00 39.55 37.62
N ALA A 88 3.82 38.22 37.73
CA ALA A 88 3.20 37.40 36.68
C ALA A 88 1.72 37.76 36.42
N GLY A 89 1.02 38.32 37.42
CA GLY A 89 -0.38 38.74 37.28
C GLY A 89 -0.59 40.09 36.60
N LYS A 90 0.46 40.91 36.44
CA LYS A 90 0.31 42.33 36.04
C LYS A 90 0.81 42.68 34.63
N ARG A 91 1.44 41.75 33.91
CA ARG A 91 1.87 41.94 32.50
C ARG A 91 0.87 41.43 31.44
N ALA A 92 -0.37 41.16 31.84
CA ALA A 92 -1.47 40.77 30.94
C ALA A 92 -2.58 41.84 30.81
N ALA A 93 -2.43 43.01 31.45
CA ALA A 93 -3.52 44.00 31.55
C ALA A 93 -3.05 45.47 31.69
N SER A 94 -2.02 45.88 30.92
CA SER A 94 -1.81 47.29 30.53
C SER A 94 -0.66 47.44 29.51
N ASN A 95 -0.99 47.57 28.23
CA ASN A 95 -0.15 48.32 27.30
C ASN A 95 -0.60 49.78 27.39
N LEU A 96 0.25 50.65 27.92
CA LEU A 96 0.32 52.10 27.68
C LEU A 96 1.59 52.61 28.38
N ASP A 97 2.25 53.57 27.74
CA ASP A 97 3.43 54.32 28.20
C ASP A 97 4.68 53.51 28.61
N GLU A 98 5.57 53.28 27.63
CA GLU A 98 7.01 53.19 27.91
C GLU A 98 7.57 54.56 28.31
N PRO A 99 8.42 54.63 29.35
CA PRO A 99 9.57 55.51 29.38
C PRO A 99 10.83 54.73 28.97
N ALA A 100 11.43 55.11 27.84
CA ALA A 100 12.59 54.40 27.28
C ALA A 100 13.86 54.53 28.14
N GLY A 101 14.78 53.56 27.98
CA GLY A 101 16.21 53.82 28.25
C GLY A 101 16.87 53.20 29.48
N GLN A 102 16.51 51.97 29.91
CA GLN A 102 17.37 51.20 30.81
C GLN A 102 18.19 50.14 30.04
N VAL A 103 19.40 50.53 29.63
CA VAL A 103 20.31 49.71 28.83
C VAL A 103 20.80 48.49 29.63
N ASP A 104 20.79 47.29 29.02
CA ASP A 104 21.34 46.08 29.65
C ASP A 104 22.87 46.14 29.74
N HIS A 105 23.36 46.77 30.81
CA HIS A 105 24.78 46.96 31.12
C HIS A 105 25.58 45.64 31.05
N ALA A 106 24.98 44.48 31.35
CA ALA A 106 25.67 43.18 31.33
C ALA A 106 25.91 42.66 29.92
N THR A 107 25.08 43.04 28.95
CA THR A 107 25.23 42.68 27.54
C THR A 107 26.10 43.71 26.81
N ALA A 108 25.97 45.00 27.14
CA ALA A 108 26.88 46.04 26.65
C ALA A 108 28.35 45.76 27.05
N LEU A 109 28.62 45.57 28.36
CA LEU A 109 29.94 45.24 28.89
C LEU A 109 30.52 43.96 28.27
N ARG A 110 29.66 42.94 28.07
CA ARG A 110 30.04 41.66 27.44
C ARG A 110 30.53 41.85 26.02
N ASN A 111 29.83 42.66 25.23
CA ASN A 111 30.13 42.84 23.81
C ASN A 111 31.42 43.66 23.65
N VAL A 112 31.51 44.84 24.28
CA VAL A 112 32.71 45.70 24.25
C VAL A 112 33.98 44.94 24.62
N LEU A 113 33.94 44.10 25.67
CA LEU A 113 35.09 43.28 26.06
C LEU A 113 35.35 42.10 25.11
N ARG A 114 34.31 41.48 24.56
CA ARG A 114 34.43 40.39 23.58
C ARG A 114 35.06 40.87 22.28
N ASP A 115 34.73 42.07 21.83
CA ASP A 115 35.24 42.62 20.58
C ASP A 115 36.71 43.06 20.76
N ARG A 116 37.04 43.69 21.91
CA ARG A 116 38.41 44.05 22.26
C ARG A 116 39.35 42.85 22.47
N HIS A 117 38.86 41.73 23.03
CA HIS A 117 39.72 40.63 23.51
C HIS A 117 39.42 39.24 22.94
N GLY A 118 38.49 39.13 22.00
CA GLY A 118 38.04 37.87 21.43
C GLY A 118 37.49 36.89 22.48
N TRP A 119 37.50 35.59 22.17
CA TRP A 119 36.90 34.55 23.03
C TRP A 119 37.43 34.49 24.47
N ARG A 120 38.65 35.00 24.74
CA ARG A 120 39.28 35.00 26.07
C ARG A 120 38.96 36.24 26.93
N TRP A 121 38.09 37.13 26.48
CA TRP A 121 37.70 38.37 27.20
C TRP A 121 37.35 38.19 28.69
N ARG A 122 36.71 37.07 29.03
CA ARG A 122 36.15 36.80 30.37
C ARG A 122 37.12 36.90 31.55
N TYR A 123 38.43 36.82 31.34
CA TYR A 123 39.44 36.87 32.41
C TYR A 123 40.74 37.58 31.99
N ARG A 124 40.72 38.43 30.94
CA ARG A 124 41.92 39.10 30.41
C ARG A 124 42.22 40.42 31.11
N GLU A 125 41.33 41.40 31.02
CA GLU A 125 41.35 42.60 31.88
C GLU A 125 40.88 42.23 33.31
N ARG A 126 41.34 42.98 34.32
CA ARG A 126 40.97 42.72 35.73
C ARG A 126 39.73 43.53 36.12
N TRP A 127 38.78 42.90 36.79
CA TRP A 127 37.53 43.53 37.20
C TRP A 127 37.64 44.00 38.65
N VAL A 128 37.66 45.32 38.83
CA VAL A 128 37.80 46.02 40.11
C VAL A 128 36.45 46.65 40.47
N LEU A 129 35.84 46.21 41.56
CA LEU A 129 34.54 46.70 42.01
C LEU A 129 34.72 47.84 43.02
N ILE A 130 34.16 49.02 42.73
CA ILE A 130 34.19 50.20 43.61
C ILE A 130 32.96 50.19 44.51
N ALA A 131 33.18 49.90 45.80
CA ALA A 131 32.18 49.88 46.85
C ALA A 131 32.19 51.21 47.61
N SER A 132 31.33 52.13 47.18
CA SER A 132 31.16 53.47 47.74
C SER A 132 29.72 53.95 47.56
N ASP A 133 29.38 55.08 48.15
CA ASP A 133 28.09 55.75 47.98
C ASP A 133 28.11 56.62 46.70
N GLU A 134 27.03 56.62 45.92
CA GLU A 134 26.98 57.17 44.55
C GLU A 134 27.63 58.58 44.35
N PRO A 135 27.38 59.61 45.20
CA PRO A 135 27.97 60.94 44.99
C PRO A 135 29.50 60.98 45.17
N LEU A 136 30.11 60.00 45.85
CA LEU A 136 31.57 59.89 45.90
C LEU A 136 32.12 59.28 44.60
N VAL A 137 31.42 58.29 44.03
CA VAL A 137 31.80 57.67 42.76
C VAL A 137 31.71 58.67 41.62
N LYS A 138 30.65 59.50 41.58
CA LYS A 138 30.49 60.55 40.56
C LYS A 138 31.61 61.58 40.52
N ARG A 139 32.25 61.86 41.66
CA ARG A 139 33.43 62.76 41.74
C ARG A 139 34.76 62.05 41.48
N LEU A 140 34.89 60.77 41.87
CA LEU A 140 36.12 59.98 41.68
C LEU A 140 36.29 59.43 40.26
N ALA A 141 35.19 59.12 39.59
CA ALA A 141 35.15 58.51 38.26
C ALA A 141 33.87 58.98 37.54
N PRO A 142 33.89 60.17 36.91
CA PRO A 142 32.71 60.70 36.22
C PRO A 142 32.21 59.72 35.15
N GLY A 143 30.88 59.61 35.03
CA GLY A 143 30.20 58.64 34.15
C GLY A 143 30.11 57.21 34.68
N LEU A 144 31.02 56.73 35.53
CA LEU A 144 30.99 55.34 36.03
C LEU A 144 29.72 54.99 36.81
N ALA A 145 29.21 55.94 37.60
CA ALA A 145 28.00 55.73 38.40
C ALA A 145 26.73 55.59 37.55
N ASP A 146 26.69 56.18 36.36
CA ASP A 146 25.54 56.16 35.47
C ASP A 146 25.64 55.05 34.41
N ALA A 147 26.86 54.78 33.92
CA ALA A 147 27.13 53.68 32.98
C ALA A 147 27.29 52.30 33.66
N GLY A 148 27.47 52.23 34.99
CA GLY A 148 27.68 51.00 35.77
C GLY A 148 29.05 50.32 35.59
N TYR A 149 29.73 50.60 34.48
CA TYR A 149 31.12 50.19 34.22
C TYR A 149 31.90 51.26 33.46
N ALA A 150 33.23 51.23 33.59
CA ALA A 150 34.18 52.00 32.78
C ALA A 150 35.45 51.18 32.56
N ILE A 151 36.20 51.42 31.48
CA ILE A 151 37.41 50.65 31.17
C ILE A 151 38.62 51.59 31.13
N THR A 152 39.47 51.50 32.14
CA THR A 152 40.61 52.41 32.38
C THR A 152 41.92 51.66 32.16
N GLY A 153 42.34 51.55 30.89
CA GLY A 153 43.47 50.72 30.48
C GLY A 153 43.17 49.22 30.65
N ASP A 154 44.07 48.49 31.32
CA ASP A 154 43.99 47.05 31.60
C ASP A 154 42.94 46.65 32.67
N ALA A 155 42.24 47.62 33.25
CA ALA A 155 41.28 47.44 34.33
C ALA A 155 39.86 47.83 33.88
N VAL A 156 38.89 46.98 34.23
CA VAL A 156 37.47 47.32 34.17
C VAL A 156 37.04 47.74 35.57
N LEU A 157 36.65 49.00 35.69
CA LEU A 157 35.95 49.50 36.86
C LEU A 157 34.49 49.12 36.77
N LEU A 158 33.98 48.57 37.86
CA LEU A 158 32.57 48.25 38.05
C LEU A 158 32.08 49.06 39.24
N HIS A 159 30.87 49.60 39.15
CA HIS A 159 30.14 50.12 40.30
C HIS A 159 28.78 49.43 40.36
N ALA A 160 28.34 49.08 41.57
CA ALA A 160 26.97 48.65 41.84
C ALA A 160 26.32 49.72 42.69
N LYS A 161 25.18 50.26 42.21
CA LYS A 161 24.50 51.36 42.88
C LYS A 161 24.15 50.95 44.31
N GLN A 162 24.69 51.71 45.25
CA GLN A 162 24.43 51.56 46.67
C GLN A 162 23.83 52.86 47.20
N THR A 163 22.57 52.77 47.63
CA THR A 163 21.98 53.73 48.58
C THR A 163 22.31 53.26 50.00
N SER A 164 22.20 54.14 51.01
CA SER A 164 22.70 53.86 52.37
C SER A 164 22.25 52.52 52.97
N SER A 165 21.00 52.11 52.72
CA SER A 165 20.42 50.84 53.20
C SER A 165 20.35 49.70 52.16
N THR A 166 20.39 50.00 50.86
CA THR A 166 20.14 49.04 49.77
C THR A 166 21.30 48.95 48.79
N LEU A 167 21.67 47.71 48.45
CA LEU A 167 22.68 47.39 47.45
C LEU A 167 21.99 46.71 46.26
N ASP A 168 22.29 47.15 45.04
CA ASP A 168 21.88 46.44 43.83
C ASP A 168 22.52 45.03 43.80
N THR A 169 21.68 44.04 44.13
CA THR A 169 22.05 42.62 44.08
C THR A 169 21.87 42.00 42.70
N GLU A 170 21.07 42.62 41.81
CA GLU A 170 20.80 42.09 40.49
C GLU A 170 21.99 42.32 39.55
N TRP A 171 22.58 43.51 39.53
CA TRP A 171 23.81 43.76 38.78
C TRP A 171 24.97 42.87 39.26
N LEU A 172 25.08 42.64 40.58
CA LEU A 172 26.04 41.69 41.16
C LEU A 172 25.71 40.22 40.83
N ASP A 173 24.45 39.89 40.53
CA ASP A 173 24.03 38.59 39.97
C ASP A 173 24.43 38.45 38.51
N GLN A 174 24.22 39.50 37.72
CA GLN A 174 24.61 39.57 36.31
C GLN A 174 26.15 39.45 36.16
N ILE A 175 26.94 40.20 36.93
CA ILE A 175 28.41 40.08 37.00
C ILE A 175 28.84 38.63 37.33
N ARG A 176 28.19 37.99 38.31
CA ARG A 176 28.46 36.58 38.69
C ARG A 176 28.12 35.60 37.57
N ARG A 177 27.07 35.87 36.78
CA ARG A 177 26.70 35.08 35.58
C ARG A 177 27.74 35.23 34.46
N LEU A 178 28.29 36.43 34.26
CA LEU A 178 29.37 36.70 33.29
C LEU A 178 30.67 35.97 33.67
N ARG A 179 31.07 35.99 34.96
CA ARG A 179 32.35 35.44 35.47
C ARG A 179 32.18 34.36 36.57
N ARG A 180 31.49 33.25 36.27
CA ARG A 180 31.16 32.17 37.24
C ARG A 180 32.31 31.56 38.08
N ARG A 181 33.59 31.66 37.69
CA ARG A 181 34.72 31.11 38.49
C ARG A 181 35.27 32.10 39.53
N ARG A 182 35.54 33.34 39.11
CA ARG A 182 36.01 34.49 39.90
C ARG A 182 35.21 35.74 39.43
N PRO A 183 34.08 36.09 40.08
CA PRO A 183 33.19 37.16 39.61
C PRO A 183 33.88 38.52 39.43
N ILE A 184 34.77 38.88 40.36
CA ILE A 184 35.62 40.07 40.34
C ILE A 184 37.02 39.68 40.82
N ASP A 185 38.02 40.47 40.43
CA ASP A 185 39.42 40.26 40.79
C ASP A 185 39.80 41.00 42.09
N ALA A 186 39.29 42.22 42.28
CA ALA A 186 39.49 43.05 43.48
C ALA A 186 38.22 43.82 43.86
N ILE A 187 38.13 44.26 45.12
CA ILE A 187 37.11 45.21 45.59
C ILE A 187 37.79 46.38 46.32
N VAL A 188 37.45 47.61 45.95
CA VAL A 188 37.97 48.84 46.56
C VAL A 188 36.84 49.47 47.37
N ALA A 189 36.99 49.48 48.69
CA ALA A 189 36.08 50.19 49.58
C ALA A 189 36.60 51.62 49.79
N VAL A 190 35.76 52.59 49.46
CA VAL A 190 36.11 54.01 49.53
C VAL A 190 35.72 54.57 50.88
N THR A 191 36.62 55.32 51.52
CA THR A 191 36.43 55.97 52.82
C THR A 191 36.74 57.46 52.76
N ARG A 192 36.09 58.25 53.62
CA ARG A 192 36.41 59.67 53.82
C ARG A 192 36.28 59.95 55.32
N ASN A 193 37.22 60.69 55.90
CA ASN A 193 37.11 61.19 57.27
C ASN A 193 35.91 62.15 57.37
N ARG A 194 35.03 61.99 58.38
CA ARG A 194 33.88 62.88 58.59
C ARG A 194 34.27 64.00 59.57
N SER A 195 34.47 65.20 59.04
CA SER A 195 35.07 66.33 59.76
C SER A 195 34.16 66.99 60.81
N SER A 196 34.15 66.45 62.04
CA SER A 196 33.69 67.18 63.23
C SER A 196 34.38 66.73 64.53
N GLY A 197 35.53 67.35 64.84
CA GLY A 197 36.15 67.33 66.18
C GLY A 197 36.99 66.10 66.57
N LYS A 198 36.65 64.88 66.11
CA LYS A 198 37.51 63.69 66.26
C LYS A 198 37.60 62.90 64.96
N PRO A 199 38.80 62.40 64.59
CA PRO A 199 38.95 61.52 63.43
C PRO A 199 38.23 60.21 63.73
N SER A 200 37.24 59.87 62.90
CA SER A 200 36.45 58.66 63.06
C SER A 200 36.08 58.08 61.71
N PHE A 201 36.33 56.78 61.55
CA PHE A 201 35.99 56.00 60.38
C PHE A 201 34.97 54.93 60.77
N ASP A 202 33.95 54.72 59.93
CA ASP A 202 32.91 53.71 60.13
C ASP A 202 33.42 52.32 59.72
N SER A 203 34.20 51.69 60.59
CA SER A 203 34.85 50.39 60.34
C SER A 203 33.82 49.24 60.25
N ASP A 204 32.79 49.23 61.09
CA ASP A 204 31.72 48.22 61.04
C ASP A 204 30.82 48.38 59.81
N GLY A 205 30.42 49.60 59.44
CA GLY A 205 29.66 49.85 58.21
C GLY A 205 30.45 49.51 56.94
N LEU A 206 31.77 49.71 56.95
CA LEU A 206 32.68 49.28 55.89
C LEU A 206 32.77 47.74 55.82
N ALA A 207 33.01 47.07 56.95
CA ALA A 207 33.06 45.61 57.03
C ALA A 207 31.73 44.96 56.59
N GLU A 208 30.59 45.56 56.96
CA GLU A 208 29.27 45.10 56.51
C GLU A 208 29.02 45.38 55.02
N ARG A 209 29.44 46.54 54.50
CA ARG A 209 29.41 46.84 53.06
C ARG A 209 30.19 45.79 52.25
N LEU A 210 31.42 45.45 52.66
CA LEU A 210 32.21 44.38 52.04
C LEU A 210 31.53 43.01 52.15
N ALA A 211 30.95 42.70 53.32
CA ALA A 211 30.21 41.47 53.55
C ALA A 211 28.98 41.33 52.64
N ARG A 212 28.20 42.40 52.46
CA ARG A 212 27.02 42.42 51.56
C ARG A 212 27.42 42.12 50.11
N HIS A 213 28.42 42.82 49.57
CA HIS A 213 28.91 42.60 48.21
C HIS A 213 29.38 41.16 47.97
N ALA A 214 30.21 40.62 48.87
CA ALA A 214 30.80 39.29 48.68
C ALA A 214 29.86 38.13 49.05
N ARG A 215 28.87 38.33 49.93
CA ARG A 215 27.73 37.40 50.09
C ARG A 215 26.90 37.32 48.81
N ALA A 216 26.56 38.46 48.20
CA ALA A 216 25.87 38.49 46.92
C ALA A 216 26.70 37.74 45.87
N LEU A 217 27.95 38.13 45.62
CA LEU A 217 28.83 37.52 44.63
C LEU A 217 29.17 36.03 44.90
N ARG A 218 28.93 35.51 46.11
CA ARG A 218 29.37 34.18 46.62
C ARG A 218 30.89 33.97 46.54
N TRP A 219 31.63 35.08 46.50
CA TRP A 219 33.06 35.16 46.28
C TRP A 219 33.58 36.40 46.98
N ALA A 220 34.60 36.22 47.81
CA ALA A 220 35.32 37.33 48.41
C ALA A 220 36.63 37.56 47.66
N ALA A 221 36.71 38.70 46.99
CA ALA A 221 37.96 39.20 46.41
C ALA A 221 38.83 39.86 47.48
N PRO A 222 40.15 40.05 47.22
CA PRO A 222 41.01 40.91 48.01
C PRO A 222 40.41 42.33 48.11
N ALA A 223 40.28 42.82 49.34
CA ALA A 223 39.78 44.17 49.61
C ALA A 223 40.93 45.18 49.71
N TYR A 224 40.71 46.39 49.20
CA TYR A 224 41.61 47.54 49.27
C TYR A 224 40.82 48.71 49.84
N LEU A 225 41.44 49.56 50.65
CA LEU A 225 40.84 50.79 51.15
C LEU A 225 41.37 52.00 50.38
N LEU A 226 40.48 52.90 49.96
CA LEU A 226 40.83 54.17 49.31
C LEU A 226 40.30 55.32 50.17
N ASN A 227 41.19 55.96 50.95
CA ASN A 227 40.83 57.12 51.75
C ASN A 227 40.94 58.40 50.91
N VAL A 228 39.85 59.14 50.77
CA VAL A 228 39.75 60.24 49.81
C VAL A 228 39.80 61.59 50.52
N THR A 229 40.61 62.51 49.99
CA THR A 229 40.95 63.78 50.63
C THR A 229 40.24 64.96 49.98
N ASP A 230 39.54 65.78 50.77
CA ASP A 230 38.80 66.97 50.29
C ASP A 230 39.70 68.20 49.97
N PHE A 231 40.96 67.95 49.60
CA PHE A 231 41.98 68.93 49.21
C PHE A 231 42.84 68.36 48.05
N GLY A 232 43.58 69.23 47.37
CA GLY A 232 44.13 69.00 46.03
C GLY A 232 43.31 69.68 44.93
N GLY A 233 43.98 70.12 43.86
CA GLY A 233 43.38 70.86 42.73
C GLY A 233 43.97 70.44 41.38
N GLU A 234 43.29 70.77 40.28
CA GLU A 234 43.54 70.20 38.95
C GLU A 234 44.95 70.45 38.37
N SER A 235 45.69 71.44 38.91
CA SER A 235 47.08 71.74 38.51
C SER A 235 48.16 70.93 39.26
N SER A 236 47.76 69.94 40.06
CA SER A 236 48.69 68.99 40.70
C SER A 236 49.20 67.96 39.69
N GLY A 237 50.49 67.61 39.77
CA GLY A 237 51.17 66.83 38.73
C GLY A 237 50.72 65.37 38.60
N ALA A 238 49.80 65.14 37.65
CA ALA A 238 49.51 63.90 36.91
C ALA A 238 49.57 62.55 37.67
N ASP A 239 48.39 62.10 38.10
CA ASP A 239 48.00 60.67 38.20
C ASP A 239 49.04 59.71 38.83
N GLU A 240 49.56 60.02 40.02
CA GLU A 240 50.44 59.13 40.79
C GLU A 240 49.67 58.35 41.86
N ALA A 241 49.90 57.03 41.95
CA ALA A 241 49.23 56.15 42.88
C ALA A 241 49.87 56.18 44.28
N THR A 242 49.39 57.06 45.16
CA THR A 242 49.91 57.20 46.53
C THR A 242 49.27 56.22 47.51
N GLY A 243 50.10 55.50 48.27
CA GLY A 243 49.67 54.47 49.23
C GLY A 243 50.59 53.25 49.27
N PHE A 244 50.10 52.13 49.80
CA PHE A 244 50.85 50.87 49.88
C PHE A 244 49.92 49.65 49.77
N THR A 245 50.50 48.51 49.40
CA THR A 245 49.80 47.22 49.25
C THR A 245 50.58 46.08 49.92
N TRP A 246 49.86 45.08 50.41
CA TRP A 246 50.41 43.95 51.16
C TRP A 246 50.09 42.63 50.46
N SER A 247 51.09 41.76 50.30
CA SER A 247 50.90 40.42 49.72
C SER A 247 50.37 39.38 50.72
N ASN A 248 50.55 39.64 52.03
CA ASN A 248 50.24 38.70 53.09
C ASN A 248 48.84 38.92 53.67
N VAL A 249 48.18 37.83 54.05
CA VAL A 249 46.78 37.80 54.54
C VAL A 249 46.66 38.24 56.01
N GLN A 250 47.79 38.43 56.71
CA GLN A 250 47.87 38.95 58.07
C GLN A 250 48.97 40.01 58.08
N VAL A 251 48.63 41.20 58.58
CA VAL A 251 49.53 42.37 58.70
C VAL A 251 49.42 42.86 60.14
N ASN A 252 50.54 43.16 60.79
CA ASN A 252 50.55 43.62 62.18
C ASN A 252 50.28 45.14 62.28
N ALA A 253 49.78 45.59 63.43
CA ALA A 253 49.51 47.00 63.71
C ALA A 253 50.76 47.89 63.49
N ASP A 254 51.90 47.46 64.04
CA ASP A 254 53.17 48.17 63.94
C ASP A 254 53.65 48.32 62.48
N ASP A 255 53.36 47.33 61.62
CA ASP A 255 53.80 47.34 60.23
C ASP A 255 52.95 48.31 59.40
N ILE A 256 51.67 48.45 59.74
CA ILE A 256 50.78 49.46 59.15
C ILE A 256 51.20 50.87 59.60
N ASP A 257 51.48 51.08 60.89
CA ASP A 257 51.89 52.41 61.39
C ASP A 257 53.24 52.85 60.82
N LYS A 258 54.24 51.95 60.77
CA LYS A 258 55.54 52.21 60.10
C LYS A 258 55.36 52.52 58.62
N SER A 259 54.45 51.83 57.92
CA SER A 259 54.14 52.08 56.50
C SER A 259 53.53 53.48 56.30
N LEU A 260 52.60 53.89 57.19
CA LEU A 260 52.03 55.24 57.18
C LEU A 260 53.06 56.32 57.54
N GLN A 261 53.98 56.04 58.48
CA GLN A 261 55.06 56.96 58.84
C GLN A 261 56.03 57.17 57.69
N ALA A 262 56.49 56.10 57.04
CA ALA A 262 57.39 56.18 55.90
C ALA A 262 56.72 56.88 54.70
N LEU A 263 55.46 56.56 54.41
CA LEU A 263 54.69 57.23 53.36
C LEU A 263 54.53 58.74 53.65
N SER A 264 54.22 59.12 54.89
CA SER A 264 54.12 60.52 55.31
C SER A 264 55.47 61.25 55.15
N GLY A 265 56.59 60.65 55.56
CA GLY A 265 57.93 61.21 55.35
C GLY A 265 58.24 61.44 53.87
N ASN A 266 58.14 60.39 53.06
CA ASN A 266 58.42 60.46 51.62
C ASN A 266 57.53 61.50 50.89
N LEU A 267 56.26 61.65 51.31
CA LEU A 267 55.34 62.65 50.76
C LEU A 267 55.65 64.08 51.25
N ALA A 268 56.27 64.26 52.41
CA ALA A 268 56.78 65.56 52.85
C ALA A 268 57.96 65.99 51.97
N ASP A 269 58.95 65.10 51.79
CA ASP A 269 60.14 65.35 50.96
C ASP A 269 59.75 65.63 49.49
N ALA A 270 58.90 64.77 48.92
CA ALA A 270 58.34 64.97 47.58
C ALA A 270 57.50 66.26 47.50
N GLY A 271 56.74 66.58 48.54
CA GLY A 271 55.95 67.81 48.64
C GLY A 271 56.81 69.07 48.61
N VAL A 272 57.93 69.10 49.34
CA VAL A 272 58.90 70.20 49.29
C VAL A 272 59.47 70.35 47.87
N VAL A 273 59.91 69.25 47.24
CA VAL A 273 60.45 69.28 45.87
C VAL A 273 59.42 69.75 44.85
N ARG A 274 58.16 69.29 44.94
CA ARG A 274 57.09 69.75 44.04
C ARG A 274 56.74 71.21 44.26
N LEU A 275 56.71 71.69 45.51
CA LEU A 275 56.41 73.09 45.82
C LEU A 275 57.49 74.07 45.36
N VAL A 276 58.76 73.66 45.36
CA VAL A 276 59.86 74.45 44.75
C VAL A 276 59.69 74.57 43.24
N ASN A 277 59.28 73.50 42.56
CA ASN A 277 59.09 73.50 41.10
C ASN A 277 57.75 74.15 40.66
N ASN A 278 56.70 74.02 41.46
CA ASN A 278 55.37 74.59 41.22
C ASN A 278 54.65 74.86 42.55
N ALA A 279 54.60 76.11 42.99
CA ALA A 279 53.97 76.53 44.24
C ALA A 279 52.44 76.27 44.36
N ARG A 280 51.81 75.77 43.29
CA ARG A 280 50.41 75.29 43.27
C ARG A 280 50.26 73.79 43.54
N ASP A 281 51.28 72.95 43.31
CA ASP A 281 51.20 71.50 43.59
C ASP A 281 51.48 71.21 45.07
N ARG A 282 50.52 71.56 45.91
CA ARG A 282 50.54 71.37 47.38
C ARG A 282 50.17 69.95 47.80
N TYR A 283 49.67 69.12 46.88
CA TYR A 283 48.96 67.90 47.24
C TYR A 283 49.80 66.90 48.07
N PRO A 284 51.08 66.60 47.74
CA PRO A 284 51.86 65.65 48.54
C PRO A 284 52.15 66.16 49.96
N ALA A 285 52.37 67.48 50.12
CA ALA A 285 52.63 68.08 51.43
C ALA A 285 51.37 68.08 52.32
N GLU A 286 50.22 68.48 51.77
CA GLU A 286 48.94 68.44 52.47
C GLU A 286 48.52 66.98 52.78
N LEU A 287 48.79 66.04 51.88
CA LEU A 287 48.54 64.61 52.08
C LEU A 287 49.47 64.02 53.16
N SER A 288 50.74 64.40 53.17
CA SER A 288 51.69 64.01 54.24
C SER A 288 51.18 64.46 55.61
N GLN A 289 50.77 65.72 55.74
CA GLN A 289 50.23 66.26 56.98
C GLN A 289 48.92 65.57 57.40
N HIS A 290 48.05 65.25 56.43
CA HIS A 290 46.82 64.49 56.67
C HIS A 290 47.10 63.06 57.16
N ILE A 291 48.06 62.35 56.57
CA ILE A 291 48.47 61.00 56.99
C ILE A 291 49.14 61.03 58.37
N ALA A 292 49.98 62.04 58.65
CA ALA A 292 50.56 62.24 59.98
C ALA A 292 49.49 62.44 61.06
N ASN A 293 48.53 63.34 60.81
CA ASN A 293 47.44 63.67 61.74
C ASN A 293 46.44 62.52 61.96
N LEU A 294 46.27 61.62 60.99
CA LEU A 294 45.29 60.52 61.04
C LEU A 294 45.90 59.13 61.27
N ARG A 295 47.21 59.03 61.52
CA ARG A 295 47.96 57.78 61.45
C ARG A 295 47.34 56.63 62.26
N GLY A 296 47.11 56.84 63.55
CA GLY A 296 46.50 55.83 64.43
C GLY A 296 45.10 55.41 63.97
N ALA A 297 44.24 56.37 63.63
CA ALA A 297 42.88 56.11 63.15
C ALA A 297 42.85 55.34 61.82
N LEU A 298 43.85 55.54 60.95
CA LEU A 298 44.01 54.78 59.70
C LEU A 298 44.51 53.35 59.95
N SER A 299 45.39 53.15 60.95
CA SER A 299 45.84 51.81 61.37
C SER A 299 44.68 51.01 62.00
N ASP A 300 43.95 51.64 62.94
CA ASP A 300 42.75 51.07 63.57
C ASP A 300 41.68 50.66 62.55
N LEU A 301 41.44 51.48 61.52
CA LEU A 301 40.47 51.19 60.47
C LEU A 301 40.78 49.86 59.74
N VAL A 302 42.05 49.62 59.38
CA VAL A 302 42.50 48.39 58.70
C VAL A 302 42.38 47.19 59.63
N LEU A 303 42.78 47.34 60.89
CA LEU A 303 42.75 46.26 61.90
C LEU A 303 41.30 45.86 62.25
N GLN A 304 40.43 46.82 62.53
CA GLN A 304 39.02 46.56 62.87
C GLN A 304 38.26 45.93 61.69
N THR A 305 38.50 46.42 60.47
CA THR A 305 37.88 45.88 59.25
C THR A 305 38.30 44.43 58.98
N THR A 306 39.56 44.07 59.24
CA THR A 306 40.07 42.70 59.04
C THR A 306 39.69 41.72 60.16
N GLN A 307 39.49 42.21 61.38
CA GLN A 307 39.15 41.40 62.56
C GLN A 307 37.64 41.25 62.82
N SER A 308 36.78 41.92 62.04
CA SER A 308 35.32 41.96 62.22
C SER A 308 34.69 40.58 62.43
N ARG A 309 33.83 40.48 63.47
CA ARG A 309 33.03 39.27 63.75
C ARG A 309 32.09 38.89 62.61
N ILE A 310 31.68 39.87 61.79
CA ILE A 310 30.72 39.70 60.70
C ILE A 310 31.42 39.15 59.43
N TRP A 311 32.73 39.42 59.28
CA TRP A 311 33.45 39.19 58.04
C TRP A 311 34.97 39.08 58.23
N LYS A 312 35.55 37.88 58.03
CA LYS A 312 37.01 37.64 58.13
C LYS A 312 37.68 37.59 56.76
N HIS A 313 38.00 38.76 56.20
CA HIS A 313 38.81 38.87 54.98
C HIS A 313 39.93 39.88 55.17
N ALA A 314 41.09 39.59 54.57
CA ALA A 314 42.23 40.47 54.62
C ALA A 314 42.08 41.66 53.67
N VAL A 315 42.45 42.83 54.18
CA VAL A 315 42.68 44.06 53.41
C VAL A 315 44.13 44.00 52.92
N HIS A 316 44.33 44.23 51.62
CA HIS A 316 45.62 44.06 50.93
C HIS A 316 46.20 45.39 50.40
N GLY A 317 45.66 46.53 50.85
CA GLY A 317 46.26 47.83 50.64
C GLY A 317 45.42 48.99 51.17
N LEU A 318 46.08 50.13 51.36
CA LEU A 318 45.49 51.43 51.70
C LEU A 318 46.10 52.48 50.75
N LEU A 319 45.22 53.19 50.05
CA LEU A 319 45.54 54.14 48.98
C LEU A 319 44.86 55.49 49.26
N PHE A 320 45.35 56.54 48.62
CA PHE A 320 44.84 57.91 48.76
C PHE A 320 44.55 58.55 47.40
N ALA A 321 43.53 59.42 47.34
CA ALA A 321 43.17 60.20 46.15
C ALA A 321 42.53 61.55 46.54
N PRO A 322 42.74 62.63 45.75
CA PRO A 322 42.06 63.91 45.94
C PRO A 322 40.60 63.91 45.46
N LEU A 323 39.82 64.86 45.98
CA LEU A 323 38.45 65.17 45.53
C LEU A 323 38.38 66.61 45.05
N PHE A 324 38.38 66.80 43.74
CA PHE A 324 38.18 68.10 43.11
C PHE A 324 36.76 68.61 43.37
N LYS A 325 36.64 69.83 43.91
CA LYS A 325 35.36 70.41 44.35
C LYS A 325 34.63 71.16 43.22
N GLU A 326 35.36 71.74 42.26
CA GLU A 326 34.76 72.60 41.24
C GLU A 326 33.87 71.86 40.21
N ARG A 327 34.02 70.53 40.05
CA ARG A 327 33.21 69.73 39.09
C ARG A 327 31.79 69.36 39.54
N GLU A 328 31.34 69.78 40.72
CA GLU A 328 29.94 69.57 41.16
C GLU A 328 28.93 70.56 40.54
N LEU A 329 29.41 71.56 39.79
CA LEU A 329 28.62 72.72 39.34
C LEU A 329 28.53 72.91 37.81
N ALA A 330 29.07 71.99 37.00
CA ALA A 330 29.05 72.09 35.53
C ALA A 330 27.82 71.36 34.94
N PRO A 331 26.85 72.06 34.32
CA PRO A 331 25.75 71.42 33.59
C PRO A 331 26.24 70.87 32.23
N PRO A 332 25.58 69.84 31.67
CA PRO A 332 25.92 69.33 30.34
C PRO A 332 25.55 70.34 29.25
N SER A 333 26.55 70.79 28.50
CA SER A 333 26.38 71.72 27.38
C SER A 333 25.75 71.03 26.16
N SER A 334 24.51 71.40 25.83
CA SER A 334 23.86 71.03 24.58
C SER A 334 24.36 71.93 23.44
N GLY A 335 24.98 71.35 22.41
CA GLY A 335 25.41 72.09 21.23
C GLY A 335 25.79 71.17 20.07
N GLU A 336 25.55 71.66 18.86
CA GLU A 336 26.22 71.25 17.62
C GLU A 336 27.72 71.64 17.71
N THR A 337 28.70 71.14 16.95
CA THR A 337 28.77 70.52 15.60
C THR A 337 30.00 69.58 15.50
N SER A 338 30.12 68.85 14.38
CA SER A 338 31.39 68.45 13.71
C SER A 338 32.38 67.47 14.39
N ASP A 339 32.94 66.56 13.59
CA ASP A 339 33.97 65.60 14.01
C ASP A 339 35.37 66.23 14.17
N ASP A 340 35.80 66.59 15.39
CA ASP A 340 37.22 66.47 15.83
C ASP A 340 37.45 66.51 17.37
N ASP A 341 36.42 66.25 18.20
CA ASP A 341 36.53 66.47 19.65
C ASP A 341 37.21 65.28 20.37
N THR A 342 38.42 65.51 20.91
CA THR A 342 39.25 64.46 21.53
C THR A 342 38.80 64.14 22.96
N PRO A 343 38.43 62.88 23.29
CA PRO A 343 37.89 62.56 24.62
C PRO A 343 38.87 62.80 25.77
N LEU A 344 38.42 63.57 26.78
CA LEU A 344 39.12 63.83 28.03
C LEU A 344 39.55 62.53 28.72
N ALA A 345 40.86 62.35 28.92
CA ALA A 345 41.42 61.12 29.46
C ALA A 345 41.02 60.88 30.94
N PRO A 346 40.65 59.64 31.34
CA PRO A 346 40.24 59.34 32.71
C PRO A 346 41.42 59.46 33.70
N GLN A 347 41.27 60.36 34.66
CA GLN A 347 42.23 60.59 35.75
C GLN A 347 42.09 59.51 36.85
N HIS A 348 43.09 59.42 37.74
CA HIS A 348 43.25 58.33 38.74
C HIS A 348 43.49 56.93 38.15
N ARG A 349 43.90 56.84 36.87
CA ARG A 349 44.08 55.58 36.15
C ARG A 349 45.17 54.72 36.79
N THR A 350 46.23 55.32 37.35
CA THR A 350 47.32 54.55 37.99
C THR A 350 46.90 53.91 39.32
N ILE A 351 45.99 54.53 40.09
CA ILE A 351 45.42 53.95 41.31
C ILE A 351 44.63 52.68 40.96
N TRP A 352 43.83 52.75 39.90
CA TRP A 352 43.07 51.59 39.42
C TRP A 352 43.97 50.50 38.82
N GLN A 353 45.03 50.88 38.11
CA GLN A 353 46.02 49.94 37.56
C GLN A 353 46.86 49.25 38.64
N THR A 354 47.32 49.95 39.69
CA THR A 354 48.10 49.35 40.78
C THR A 354 47.28 48.35 41.61
N VAL A 355 46.00 48.65 41.90
CA VAL A 355 45.06 47.67 42.46
C VAL A 355 44.87 46.47 41.53
N ALA A 356 44.61 46.73 40.24
CA ALA A 356 44.42 45.68 39.24
C ALA A 356 45.65 44.77 39.08
N GLU A 357 46.87 45.31 39.16
CA GLU A 357 48.10 44.53 39.09
C GLU A 357 48.35 43.75 40.38
N HIS A 358 48.21 44.34 41.57
CA HIS A 358 48.40 43.60 42.83
C HIS A 358 47.39 42.46 42.99
N SER A 359 46.17 42.64 42.48
CA SER A 359 45.14 41.59 42.41
C SER A 359 45.52 40.38 41.53
N ARG A 360 46.58 40.48 40.72
CA ARG A 360 47.14 39.32 39.99
C ARG A 360 47.93 38.38 40.91
N LYS A 361 48.47 38.90 42.02
CA LYS A 361 49.30 38.16 43.00
C LYS A 361 48.44 37.56 44.12
N VAL A 362 47.47 38.32 44.62
CA VAL A 362 46.59 37.93 45.73
C VAL A 362 45.30 37.27 45.22
N HIS A 363 44.89 36.14 45.81
CA HIS A 363 43.78 35.33 45.31
C HIS A 363 42.58 35.26 46.29
N GLY A 364 41.40 35.70 45.82
CA GLY A 364 40.14 35.58 46.55
C GLY A 364 39.65 34.14 46.80
N ARG A 365 38.59 33.99 47.62
CA ARG A 365 38.05 32.71 48.11
C ARG A 365 36.55 32.54 47.82
N ARG A 366 36.11 31.28 47.67
CA ARG A 366 34.68 30.91 47.52
C ARG A 366 33.96 30.88 48.86
N ILE A 367 32.67 31.22 48.86
CA ILE A 367 31.79 31.15 50.02
C ILE A 367 30.61 30.24 49.67
N GLY A 368 30.69 28.96 50.08
CA GLY A 368 29.71 27.92 49.78
C GLY A 368 30.24 26.49 49.96
N PHE A 369 29.37 25.49 49.83
CA PHE A 369 29.62 24.06 50.09
C PHE A 369 30.68 23.39 49.18
N SER A 370 31.30 22.32 49.68
CA SER A 370 32.19 21.40 48.97
C SER A 370 31.52 20.04 48.70
N LEU A 371 31.52 19.56 47.46
CA LEU A 371 30.87 18.29 47.06
C LEU A 371 31.60 17.02 47.55
N SER A 372 32.88 17.12 47.92
CA SER A 372 33.71 15.98 48.33
C SER A 372 33.30 15.41 49.70
N THR A 373 32.94 16.26 50.66
CA THR A 373 32.59 15.84 52.02
C THR A 373 31.26 15.09 52.08
N THR A 374 30.30 15.40 51.20
CA THR A 374 29.02 14.67 51.11
C THR A 374 29.18 13.28 50.51
N ALA A 375 30.14 13.07 49.60
CA ALA A 375 30.36 11.76 48.97
C ALA A 375 30.91 10.73 49.97
N ALA A 376 31.88 11.13 50.79
CA ALA A 376 32.54 10.23 51.76
C ALA A 376 31.55 9.60 52.76
N TRP A 377 30.62 10.40 53.31
CA TRP A 377 29.62 9.89 54.26
C TRP A 377 28.62 8.92 53.63
N ALA A 378 28.28 9.09 52.35
CA ALA A 378 27.42 8.15 51.63
C ALA A 378 28.10 6.78 51.43
N THR A 379 29.41 6.76 51.15
CA THR A 379 30.18 5.52 50.96
C THR A 379 30.22 4.67 52.23
N THR A 380 30.48 5.27 53.40
CA THR A 380 30.60 4.52 54.67
C THR A 380 29.30 3.84 55.08
N ALA A 381 28.15 4.51 54.89
CA ALA A 381 26.85 3.94 55.20
C ALA A 381 26.52 2.70 54.34
N LEU A 382 26.93 2.71 53.07
CA LEU A 382 26.68 1.63 52.12
C LEU A 382 27.45 0.34 52.48
N ILE A 383 28.68 0.48 53.00
CA ILE A 383 29.50 -0.64 53.48
C ILE A 383 28.87 -1.31 54.71
N GLY A 384 28.35 -0.52 55.66
CA GLY A 384 27.68 -1.06 56.85
C GLY A 384 26.42 -1.87 56.52
N CYS A 385 25.63 -1.40 55.55
CA CYS A 385 24.42 -2.07 55.09
C CYS A 385 24.72 -3.44 54.43
N TRP A 386 25.82 -3.53 53.67
CA TRP A 386 26.23 -4.78 53.02
C TRP A 386 26.59 -5.89 54.03
N MET A 387 27.32 -5.57 55.10
CA MET A 387 27.74 -6.56 56.11
C MET A 387 26.56 -7.12 56.94
N ALA A 388 25.54 -6.31 57.23
CA ALA A 388 24.35 -6.78 57.94
C ALA A 388 23.55 -7.79 57.09
N GLY A 389 23.49 -7.57 55.77
CA GLY A 389 22.78 -8.46 54.85
C GLY A 389 23.46 -9.83 54.67
N THR A 390 24.80 -9.89 54.60
CA THR A 390 25.53 -11.16 54.42
C THR A 390 25.30 -12.12 55.59
N MET A 391 25.22 -11.61 56.83
CA MET A 391 24.88 -12.44 57.99
C MET A 391 23.47 -13.03 57.91
N LEU A 392 22.46 -12.22 57.56
CA LEU A 392 21.07 -12.67 57.42
C LEU A 392 20.95 -13.79 56.35
N SER A 393 21.71 -13.67 55.26
CA SER A 393 21.75 -14.64 54.18
C SER A 393 22.42 -15.97 54.54
N GLY A 394 23.25 -16.01 55.58
CA GLY A 394 23.83 -17.26 56.08
C GLY A 394 22.81 -18.12 56.83
N PHE A 395 21.94 -17.49 57.64
CA PHE A 395 20.96 -18.22 58.46
C PHE A 395 19.79 -18.77 57.64
N VAL A 396 19.20 -17.98 56.75
CA VAL A 396 18.05 -18.42 55.94
C VAL A 396 18.39 -19.64 55.09
N ASN A 397 19.54 -19.60 54.43
CA ASN A 397 19.96 -20.66 53.49
C ASN A 397 20.42 -21.94 54.19
N ARG A 398 20.54 -21.95 55.52
CA ARG A 398 20.79 -23.17 56.29
C ARG A 398 19.50 -23.95 56.54
N GLY A 399 18.42 -23.25 56.94
CA GLY A 399 17.12 -23.88 57.19
C GLY A 399 16.48 -24.49 55.95
N THR A 400 16.73 -23.92 54.76
CA THR A 400 16.29 -24.51 53.48
C THR A 400 17.05 -25.79 53.13
N ILE A 401 18.34 -25.91 53.48
CA ILE A 401 19.11 -27.15 53.29
C ILE A 401 18.59 -28.26 54.21
N GLU A 402 18.41 -27.97 55.50
CA GLU A 402 18.00 -28.97 56.50
C GLU A 402 16.57 -29.51 56.20
N SER A 403 15.62 -28.62 55.88
CA SER A 403 14.23 -29.02 55.55
C SER A 403 14.06 -29.70 54.17
N ALA A 404 15.03 -29.58 53.26
CA ALA A 404 15.04 -30.28 51.97
C ALA A 404 15.59 -31.72 52.08
N ALA A 405 16.36 -32.04 53.13
CA ALA A 405 16.88 -33.39 53.35
C ALA A 405 15.79 -34.34 53.90
N ASP A 406 14.98 -33.87 54.85
CA ASP A 406 13.97 -34.68 55.54
C ASP A 406 12.80 -35.10 54.62
N THR A 407 12.40 -34.26 53.67
CA THR A 407 11.34 -34.58 52.69
C THR A 407 11.79 -35.66 51.70
N VAL A 408 13.06 -35.64 51.26
CA VAL A 408 13.64 -36.70 50.44
C VAL A 408 13.76 -38.01 51.23
N ALA A 409 14.22 -37.95 52.48
CA ALA A 409 14.33 -39.14 53.34
C ALA A 409 12.98 -39.85 53.57
N THR A 410 11.93 -39.08 53.84
CA THR A 410 10.57 -39.61 54.06
C THR A 410 9.97 -40.22 52.78
N LEU A 411 10.19 -39.62 51.60
CA LEU A 411 9.73 -40.14 50.30
C LEU A 411 10.24 -41.56 49.97
N PHE A 412 11.45 -41.92 50.42
CA PHE A 412 12.02 -43.25 50.20
C PHE A 412 11.64 -44.27 51.28
N ALA A 413 11.33 -43.83 52.50
CA ALA A 413 10.95 -44.70 53.61
C ALA A 413 9.48 -45.19 53.56
N VAL A 414 8.58 -44.40 52.99
CA VAL A 414 7.13 -44.63 53.03
C VAL A 414 6.65 -45.63 51.97
N GLN A 415 5.79 -46.57 52.38
CA GLN A 415 5.17 -47.59 51.51
C GLN A 415 3.67 -47.40 51.25
N ASP A 416 2.93 -46.63 52.06
CA ASP A 416 1.51 -46.34 51.77
C ASP A 416 1.37 -45.36 50.60
N ARG A 417 0.46 -45.67 49.67
CA ARG A 417 0.15 -44.85 48.50
C ARG A 417 -0.42 -43.48 48.87
N THR A 418 -1.13 -43.34 49.99
CA THR A 418 -1.62 -42.01 50.43
C THR A 418 -0.45 -41.14 50.86
N GLN A 419 0.34 -41.64 51.82
CA GLN A 419 1.46 -40.90 52.41
C GLN A 419 2.55 -40.60 51.36
N ALA A 420 2.84 -41.53 50.45
CA ALA A 420 3.80 -41.31 49.37
C ALA A 420 3.34 -40.20 48.40
N MET A 421 2.03 -40.05 48.16
CA MET A 421 1.46 -38.97 47.35
C MET A 421 1.55 -37.62 48.07
N GLN A 422 1.31 -37.58 49.39
CA GLN A 422 1.47 -36.37 50.21
C GLN A 422 2.93 -35.92 50.33
N ALA A 423 3.86 -36.86 50.42
CA ALA A 423 5.29 -36.55 50.45
C ALA A 423 5.80 -36.07 49.07
N LEU A 424 5.21 -36.56 47.96
CA LEU A 424 5.48 -36.05 46.61
C LEU A 424 5.00 -34.61 46.45
N ASP A 425 3.78 -34.31 46.89
CA ASP A 425 3.18 -32.97 46.92
C ASP A 425 3.94 -31.98 47.84
N GLY A 426 4.54 -32.48 48.93
CA GLY A 426 5.48 -31.72 49.76
C GLY A 426 6.76 -31.33 49.00
N LEU A 427 7.29 -32.24 48.19
CA LEU A 427 8.48 -32.00 47.37
C LEU A 427 8.18 -31.13 46.14
N ASP A 428 7.00 -31.28 45.51
CA ASP A 428 6.50 -30.38 44.46
C ASP A 428 6.58 -28.92 44.94
N ARG A 429 6.00 -28.60 46.11
CA ARG A 429 6.01 -27.23 46.67
C ARG A 429 7.40 -26.71 47.03
N GLN A 430 8.30 -27.57 47.53
CA GLN A 430 9.67 -27.17 47.81
C GLN A 430 10.43 -26.80 46.53
N ILE A 431 10.29 -27.61 45.47
CA ILE A 431 10.93 -27.34 44.19
C ILE A 431 10.31 -26.10 43.51
N ASP A 432 8.99 -25.94 43.54
CA ASP A 432 8.29 -24.75 42.99
C ASP A 432 8.77 -23.46 43.67
N THR A 433 8.91 -23.46 45.00
CA THR A 433 9.45 -22.33 45.77
C THR A 433 10.88 -21.98 45.32
N LEU A 434 11.72 -22.99 45.08
CA LEU A 434 13.10 -22.81 44.60
C LEU A 434 13.15 -22.35 43.12
N GLU A 435 12.23 -22.78 42.24
CA GLU A 435 12.14 -22.26 40.87
C GLU A 435 11.64 -20.80 40.84
N ILE A 436 10.70 -20.43 41.72
CA ILE A 436 10.28 -19.03 41.91
C ILE A 436 11.47 -18.18 42.39
N HIS A 437 12.23 -18.66 43.39
CA HIS A 437 13.47 -17.99 43.84
C HIS A 437 14.52 -17.87 42.73
N ARG A 438 14.65 -18.85 41.84
CA ARG A 438 15.56 -18.80 40.69
C ARG A 438 15.09 -17.83 39.61
N ARG A 439 13.78 -17.70 39.41
CA ARG A 439 13.15 -16.90 38.34
C ARG A 439 13.00 -15.42 38.70
N ASP A 440 12.31 -15.12 39.80
CA ASP A 440 12.02 -13.74 40.23
C ASP A 440 13.11 -13.21 41.17
N GLY A 441 14.05 -14.10 41.55
CA GLY A 441 15.19 -13.84 42.40
C GLY A 441 14.82 -14.02 43.88
N ALA A 442 15.61 -14.84 44.56
CA ALA A 442 15.43 -15.22 45.96
C ALA A 442 15.12 -14.02 46.90
N PRO A 443 14.37 -14.23 47.99
CA PRO A 443 13.96 -13.15 48.89
C PRO A 443 15.18 -12.41 49.45
N TRP A 444 15.10 -11.08 49.60
CA TRP A 444 16.23 -10.19 49.93
C TRP A 444 17.12 -10.69 51.08
N ALA A 445 16.52 -11.34 52.09
CA ALA A 445 17.22 -11.96 53.21
C ALA A 445 18.28 -13.00 52.79
N SER A 446 18.09 -13.71 51.67
CA SER A 446 18.93 -14.79 51.12
C SER A 446 19.88 -14.37 49.98
N ARG A 447 19.82 -13.11 49.52
CA ARG A 447 20.51 -12.63 48.31
C ARG A 447 21.97 -12.22 48.51
N PHE A 448 22.45 -12.06 49.75
CA PHE A 448 23.74 -11.44 50.03
C PHE A 448 24.93 -12.41 49.87
N GLY A 449 25.09 -12.95 48.66
CA GLY A 449 26.26 -13.72 48.24
C GLY A 449 26.34 -15.17 48.74
N LEU A 450 25.41 -15.62 49.59
CA LEU A 450 25.39 -16.98 50.16
C LEU A 450 24.26 -17.86 49.61
N ASN A 451 23.62 -17.50 48.50
CA ASN A 451 22.50 -18.29 47.96
C ASN A 451 22.92 -19.71 47.58
N ARG A 452 22.06 -20.69 47.91
CA ARG A 452 22.21 -22.12 47.61
C ARG A 452 20.98 -22.73 46.92
N ASP A 453 19.94 -21.94 46.64
CA ASP A 453 18.68 -22.42 46.04
C ASP A 453 18.91 -23.23 44.76
N ASP A 454 19.78 -22.78 43.85
CA ASP A 454 20.14 -23.52 42.63
C ASP A 454 20.75 -24.90 42.92
N ALA A 455 21.66 -24.97 43.88
CA ALA A 455 22.38 -26.19 44.24
C ALA A 455 21.51 -27.18 45.04
N LEU A 456 20.52 -26.68 45.77
CA LEU A 456 19.47 -27.50 46.39
C LEU A 456 18.53 -28.07 45.34
N LEU A 457 18.05 -27.21 44.43
CA LEU A 457 17.14 -27.62 43.38
C LEU A 457 17.73 -28.74 42.51
N ASP A 458 18.97 -28.59 42.04
CA ASP A 458 19.65 -29.60 41.23
C ASP A 458 19.84 -30.93 41.98
N ALA A 459 19.91 -30.92 43.31
CA ALA A 459 20.00 -32.12 44.16
C ALA A 459 18.64 -32.80 44.43
N LEU A 460 17.52 -32.06 44.40
CA LEU A 460 16.18 -32.59 44.65
C LEU A 460 15.58 -33.31 43.44
N TRP A 461 15.88 -32.83 42.23
CA TRP A 461 15.31 -33.34 40.97
C TRP A 461 15.47 -34.86 40.74
N PRO A 462 16.63 -35.50 41.01
CA PRO A 462 16.77 -36.95 40.84
C PRO A 462 15.87 -37.77 41.78
N GLY A 463 15.71 -37.34 43.03
CA GLY A 463 14.81 -37.98 44.00
C GLY A 463 13.35 -37.86 43.58
N TYR A 464 12.96 -36.64 43.17
CA TYR A 464 11.64 -36.37 42.61
C TYR A 464 11.31 -37.26 41.40
N ALA A 465 12.22 -37.35 40.42
CA ALA A 465 12.03 -38.10 39.19
C ALA A 465 11.74 -39.60 39.44
N ILE A 466 12.42 -40.20 40.42
CA ILE A 466 12.20 -41.61 40.81
C ILE A 466 10.83 -41.78 41.47
N ALA A 467 10.46 -40.88 42.39
CA ALA A 467 9.18 -40.92 43.10
C ALA A 467 7.99 -40.69 42.15
N ALA A 468 8.01 -39.64 41.35
CA ALA A 468 6.97 -39.30 40.39
C ALA A 468 6.75 -40.42 39.36
N LYS A 469 7.83 -41.01 38.82
CA LYS A 469 7.73 -42.15 37.89
C LYS A 469 6.98 -43.33 38.51
N ARG A 470 7.30 -43.68 39.76
CA ARG A 470 6.68 -44.80 40.51
C ARG A 470 5.22 -44.53 40.90
N ILE A 471 4.91 -43.32 41.35
CA ILE A 471 3.62 -42.98 41.99
C ILE A 471 2.58 -42.52 40.97
N LEU A 472 3.00 -41.72 39.99
CA LEU A 472 2.11 -41.00 39.08
C LEU A 472 2.13 -41.56 37.65
N ILE A 473 3.31 -41.81 37.09
CA ILE A 473 3.46 -42.03 35.63
C ILE A 473 3.18 -43.45 35.19
N THR A 474 3.59 -44.47 35.94
CA THR A 474 3.28 -45.88 35.59
C THR A 474 1.76 -46.12 35.48
N PRO A 475 0.90 -45.70 36.43
CA PRO A 475 -0.55 -45.86 36.29
C PRO A 475 -1.17 -45.07 35.13
N ILE A 476 -0.69 -43.84 34.86
CA ILE A 476 -1.18 -43.01 33.75
C ILE A 476 -0.80 -43.63 32.40
N ARG A 477 0.42 -44.14 32.27
CA ARG A 477 0.90 -44.86 31.08
C ARG A 477 -0.01 -46.04 30.75
N GLU A 478 -0.21 -46.94 31.70
CA GLU A 478 -1.06 -48.14 31.55
C GLU A 478 -2.47 -47.77 31.07
N LYS A 479 -3.02 -46.66 31.58
CA LYS A 479 -4.36 -46.19 31.20
C LYS A 479 -4.43 -45.57 29.80
N LEU A 480 -3.37 -44.91 29.35
CA LEU A 480 -3.25 -44.40 27.98
C LEU A 480 -3.06 -45.54 26.98
N GLU A 481 -2.22 -46.53 27.29
CA GLU A 481 -2.01 -47.73 26.47
C GLU A 481 -3.32 -48.52 26.32
N GLN A 482 -4.09 -48.70 27.40
CA GLN A 482 -5.42 -49.32 27.33
C GLN A 482 -6.38 -48.58 26.37
N ARG A 483 -6.38 -47.24 26.37
CA ARG A 483 -7.22 -46.45 25.45
C ARG A 483 -6.76 -46.59 23.99
N LEU A 484 -5.45 -46.55 23.74
CA LEU A 484 -4.89 -46.71 22.40
C LEU A 484 -5.19 -48.11 21.82
N HIS A 485 -5.09 -49.17 22.62
CA HIS A 485 -5.49 -50.52 22.17
C HIS A 485 -6.98 -50.59 21.80
N GLN A 486 -7.86 -49.93 22.57
CA GLN A 486 -9.29 -49.88 22.26
C GLN A 486 -9.58 -49.10 20.96
N LEU A 487 -8.82 -48.04 20.68
CA LEU A 487 -8.95 -47.24 19.45
C LEU A 487 -8.42 -48.00 18.22
N ALA A 488 -7.29 -48.70 18.35
CA ALA A 488 -6.70 -49.51 17.27
C ALA A 488 -7.52 -50.77 16.91
N SER A 489 -8.59 -51.08 17.67
CA SER A 489 -9.52 -52.19 17.38
C SER A 489 -10.83 -51.78 16.69
N LEU A 490 -11.05 -50.49 16.43
CA LEU A 490 -12.23 -49.98 15.69
C LEU A 490 -11.97 -49.96 14.18
N SER A 491 -13.01 -50.19 13.37
CA SER A 491 -12.86 -50.12 11.90
C SER A 491 -12.94 -48.68 11.36
N ASP A 492 -12.30 -48.44 10.21
CA ASP A 492 -12.27 -47.12 9.56
C ASP A 492 -13.68 -46.54 9.30
N ALA A 493 -14.66 -47.39 9.01
CA ALA A 493 -16.05 -47.00 8.78
C ALA A 493 -16.77 -46.57 10.07
N GLU A 494 -16.53 -47.26 11.19
CA GLU A 494 -17.08 -46.89 12.49
C GLU A 494 -16.48 -45.56 12.98
N ILE A 495 -15.18 -45.37 12.78
CA ILE A 495 -14.47 -44.12 13.13
C ILE A 495 -15.00 -42.94 12.31
N ALA A 496 -15.25 -43.13 11.01
CA ALA A 496 -15.90 -42.12 10.17
C ALA A 496 -17.32 -41.77 10.65
N SER A 497 -18.07 -42.74 11.19
CA SER A 497 -19.40 -42.51 11.75
C SER A 497 -19.40 -41.77 13.10
N GLY A 498 -18.31 -41.84 13.87
CA GLY A 498 -18.15 -41.16 15.16
C GLY A 498 -17.87 -39.65 15.06
N GLY A 499 -17.61 -39.15 13.84
CA GLY A 499 -17.38 -37.73 13.57
C GLY A 499 -16.12 -37.14 14.21
N ASN A 500 -15.95 -35.82 14.05
CA ASN A 500 -14.70 -35.12 14.37
C ASN A 500 -14.24 -35.28 15.83
N ALA A 501 -15.19 -35.42 16.78
CA ALA A 501 -14.86 -35.58 18.20
C ALA A 501 -14.14 -36.91 18.50
N GLN A 502 -14.56 -38.01 17.88
CA GLN A 502 -13.95 -39.33 18.09
C GLN A 502 -12.52 -39.38 17.52
N VAL A 503 -12.33 -38.82 16.32
CA VAL A 503 -11.02 -38.72 15.65
C VAL A 503 -10.06 -37.81 16.43
N GLN A 504 -10.55 -36.66 16.92
CA GLN A 504 -9.75 -35.73 17.70
C GLN A 504 -9.34 -36.34 19.06
N ALA A 505 -10.24 -37.04 19.76
CA ALA A 505 -9.92 -37.73 21.01
C ALA A 505 -8.88 -38.86 20.83
N ALA A 506 -8.91 -39.56 19.69
CA ALA A 506 -7.93 -40.58 19.35
C ALA A 506 -6.53 -39.98 19.10
N TYR A 507 -6.47 -38.92 18.28
CA TYR A 507 -5.25 -38.14 18.06
C TYR A 507 -4.69 -37.56 19.36
N ASP A 508 -5.54 -37.00 20.23
CA ASP A 508 -5.11 -36.38 21.47
C ASP A 508 -4.60 -37.40 22.50
N THR A 509 -5.19 -38.60 22.54
CA THR A 509 -4.68 -39.72 23.36
C THR A 509 -3.29 -40.16 22.88
N LEU A 510 -3.11 -40.32 21.56
CA LEU A 510 -1.81 -40.65 20.95
C LEU A 510 -0.77 -39.56 21.22
N LYS A 511 -1.17 -38.29 21.15
CA LYS A 511 -0.33 -37.12 21.44
C LYS A 511 0.12 -37.09 22.90
N ALA A 512 -0.78 -37.34 23.85
CA ALA A 512 -0.44 -37.40 25.27
C ALA A 512 0.56 -38.54 25.57
N TYR A 513 0.37 -39.71 24.98
CA TYR A 513 1.31 -40.84 25.08
C TYR A 513 2.68 -40.51 24.44
N MET A 514 2.68 -39.93 23.24
CA MET A 514 3.91 -39.52 22.55
C MET A 514 4.68 -38.42 23.29
N MET A 515 4.01 -37.52 24.03
CA MET A 515 4.67 -36.51 24.86
C MET A 515 5.36 -37.10 26.10
N LEU A 516 4.84 -38.18 26.68
CA LEU A 516 5.53 -38.93 27.74
C LEU A 516 6.79 -39.65 27.22
N ALA A 517 6.77 -40.08 25.96
CA ALA A 517 7.87 -40.79 25.31
C ALA A 517 8.93 -39.86 24.69
N LYS A 518 8.55 -38.64 24.30
CA LYS A 518 9.42 -37.58 23.77
C LYS A 518 9.23 -36.30 24.63
N PRO A 519 9.78 -36.22 25.87
CA PRO A 519 9.51 -35.13 26.81
C PRO A 519 9.87 -33.73 26.26
N GLU A 520 10.84 -33.62 25.36
CA GLU A 520 11.18 -32.40 24.59
C GLU A 520 9.97 -31.78 23.85
N ARG A 521 8.90 -32.53 23.64
CA ARG A 521 7.68 -32.11 22.94
C ARG A 521 6.45 -32.01 23.86
N ALA A 522 6.62 -32.16 25.17
CA ALA A 522 5.55 -32.06 26.15
C ALA A 522 4.98 -30.64 26.24
N VAL A 523 3.65 -30.52 26.35
CA VAL A 523 2.94 -29.25 26.55
C VAL A 523 2.00 -29.38 27.74
N ALA A 524 2.33 -28.73 28.85
CA ALA A 524 1.64 -28.89 30.13
C ALA A 524 0.13 -28.67 30.06
N ALA A 525 -0.30 -27.55 29.47
CA ALA A 525 -1.71 -27.19 29.30
C ALA A 525 -2.54 -28.21 28.48
N PHE A 526 -1.87 -29.02 27.65
CA PHE A 526 -2.50 -30.12 26.92
C PHE A 526 -2.51 -31.42 27.74
N LEU A 527 -1.42 -31.71 28.46
CA LEU A 527 -1.28 -32.94 29.25
C LEU A 527 -2.14 -32.95 30.51
N MET A 528 -2.28 -31.82 31.21
CA MET A 528 -3.08 -31.70 32.44
C MET A 528 -4.50 -32.26 32.31
N PRO A 529 -5.34 -31.83 31.34
CA PRO A 529 -6.69 -32.39 31.19
C PRO A 529 -6.68 -33.86 30.74
N GLN A 530 -5.73 -34.27 29.89
CA GLN A 530 -5.63 -35.66 29.41
C GLN A 530 -5.26 -36.63 30.54
N PHE A 531 -4.33 -36.23 31.42
CA PHE A 531 -3.94 -37.00 32.61
C PHE A 531 -5.04 -36.99 33.67
N ALA A 532 -5.69 -35.85 33.94
CA ALA A 532 -6.85 -35.80 34.83
C ALA A 532 -7.98 -36.74 34.36
N ALA A 533 -8.24 -36.79 33.05
CA ALA A 533 -9.21 -37.67 32.42
C ALA A 533 -8.83 -39.17 32.47
N THR A 534 -7.68 -39.58 33.01
CA THR A 534 -7.38 -41.00 33.29
C THR A 534 -7.99 -41.49 34.61
N ALA A 535 -8.29 -40.58 35.54
CA ALA A 535 -8.66 -40.86 36.93
C ALA A 535 -7.63 -41.71 37.73
N THR A 536 -6.37 -41.78 37.27
CA THR A 536 -5.27 -42.50 37.94
C THR A 536 -4.20 -41.56 38.50
N PRO A 537 -3.56 -41.86 39.65
CA PRO A 537 -3.76 -43.01 40.52
C PRO A 537 -5.07 -42.98 41.34
N ALA A 538 -5.69 -44.16 41.46
CA ALA A 538 -6.90 -44.36 42.25
C ALA A 538 -6.63 -44.34 43.77
N ARG A 539 -7.61 -43.83 44.52
CA ARG A 539 -7.59 -43.69 45.99
C ARG A 539 -7.42 -45.05 46.67
N SER A 540 -6.59 -45.11 47.72
CA SER A 540 -6.59 -46.26 48.64
C SER A 540 -7.88 -46.31 49.47
N THR A 541 -8.49 -47.49 49.61
CA THR A 541 -9.67 -47.71 50.46
C THR A 541 -9.42 -47.36 51.93
N ASN A 542 -8.16 -47.49 52.39
CA ASN A 542 -7.76 -47.21 53.77
C ASN A 542 -7.26 -45.75 53.98
N SER A 543 -7.44 -44.87 52.99
CA SER A 543 -6.96 -43.48 53.05
C SER A 543 -7.80 -42.62 54.00
N PRO A 544 -7.19 -41.77 54.86
CA PRO A 544 -7.92 -40.87 55.77
C PRO A 544 -8.41 -39.55 55.13
N LEU A 545 -8.05 -39.25 53.87
CA LEU A 545 -8.46 -38.03 53.17
C LEU A 545 -9.94 -38.06 52.75
N SER A 546 -10.52 -36.94 52.32
CA SER A 546 -11.83 -36.94 51.60
C SER A 546 -11.65 -37.32 50.12
N SER A 547 -12.74 -37.56 49.39
CA SER A 547 -12.68 -37.79 47.93
C SER A 547 -12.13 -36.55 47.21
N GLY A 548 -12.73 -35.38 47.46
CA GLY A 548 -12.29 -34.11 46.90
C GLY A 548 -10.83 -33.77 47.23
N ALA A 549 -10.37 -34.01 48.47
CA ALA A 549 -8.96 -33.79 48.83
C ALA A 549 -7.99 -34.75 48.12
N TRP A 550 -8.45 -35.95 47.72
CA TRP A 550 -7.65 -36.87 46.90
C TRP A 550 -7.67 -36.49 45.40
N ASP A 551 -8.76 -35.90 44.90
CA ASP A 551 -8.80 -35.34 43.55
C ASP A 551 -7.95 -34.07 43.42
N ASP A 552 -7.99 -33.18 44.42
CA ASP A 552 -7.19 -31.95 44.50
C ASP A 552 -5.67 -32.25 44.56
N LEU A 553 -5.26 -33.13 45.49
CA LEU A 553 -3.88 -33.63 45.58
C LEU A 553 -3.38 -34.26 44.27
N ARG A 554 -4.25 -34.99 43.55
CA ARG A 554 -3.92 -35.56 42.24
C ARG A 554 -3.82 -34.49 41.16
N GLN A 555 -4.70 -33.48 41.16
CA GLN A 555 -4.65 -32.39 40.18
C GLN A 555 -3.41 -31.52 40.38
N HIS A 556 -3.02 -31.21 41.62
CA HIS A 556 -1.81 -30.44 41.93
C HIS A 556 -0.53 -31.16 41.46
N THR A 557 -0.35 -32.42 41.86
CA THR A 557 0.80 -33.26 41.43
C THR A 557 0.82 -33.50 39.91
N ILE A 558 -0.34 -33.69 39.25
CA ILE A 558 -0.44 -33.76 37.78
C ILE A 558 -0.01 -32.43 37.13
N ALA A 559 -0.45 -31.30 37.67
CA ALA A 559 -0.11 -29.98 37.15
C ALA A 559 1.39 -29.70 37.25
N PHE A 560 1.97 -29.95 38.43
CA PHE A 560 3.41 -29.80 38.64
C PHE A 560 4.21 -30.70 37.70
N PHE A 561 3.89 -32.00 37.63
CA PHE A 561 4.61 -32.91 36.73
C PHE A 561 4.49 -32.48 35.25
N ALA A 562 3.29 -32.11 34.80
CA ALA A 562 3.05 -31.71 33.42
C ALA A 562 3.81 -30.42 33.05
N ASN A 563 3.94 -29.46 33.97
CA ASN A 563 4.74 -28.26 33.81
C ASN A 563 6.24 -28.55 33.67
N HIS A 564 6.75 -29.54 34.40
CA HIS A 564 8.19 -29.83 34.45
C HIS A 564 8.66 -30.89 33.45
N LEU A 565 7.77 -31.71 32.87
CA LEU A 565 8.12 -32.75 31.89
C LEU A 565 8.91 -32.20 30.69
N ALA A 566 8.57 -30.99 30.21
CA ALA A 566 9.24 -30.34 29.09
C ALA A 566 10.67 -29.86 29.41
N GLN A 567 11.05 -29.76 30.69
CA GLN A 567 12.36 -29.23 31.11
C GLN A 567 13.51 -30.25 30.98
N GLY A 568 13.25 -31.48 30.52
CA GLY A 568 14.28 -32.52 30.30
C GLY A 568 14.85 -33.17 31.57
N LYS A 569 14.48 -32.66 32.77
CA LYS A 569 14.89 -33.19 34.08
C LYS A 569 14.24 -34.54 34.44
N LEU A 570 13.21 -34.94 33.71
CA LEU A 570 12.37 -36.12 33.99
C LEU A 570 12.59 -37.23 32.93
N PRO A 571 12.76 -38.50 33.33
CA PRO A 571 13.05 -39.59 32.41
C PRO A 571 11.83 -40.00 31.59
N ALA A 572 11.99 -40.07 30.26
CA ALA A 572 10.96 -40.51 29.32
C ALA A 572 10.44 -41.93 29.59
N ILE A 573 9.21 -42.22 29.12
CA ILE A 573 8.72 -43.60 29.02
C ILE A 573 9.27 -44.28 27.75
N THR A 574 9.39 -45.61 27.79
CA THR A 574 9.68 -46.45 26.61
C THR A 574 8.37 -46.72 25.84
N PRO A 575 8.15 -46.14 24.65
CA PRO A 575 6.89 -46.32 23.92
C PRO A 575 6.78 -47.72 23.29
N ASP A 576 5.55 -48.25 23.20
CA ASP A 576 5.23 -49.34 22.28
C ASP A 576 5.16 -48.78 20.84
N LEU A 577 6.13 -49.17 20.02
CA LEU A 577 6.25 -48.72 18.63
C LEU A 577 5.17 -49.32 17.72
N GLY A 578 4.67 -50.52 18.02
CA GLY A 578 3.59 -51.17 17.26
C GLY A 578 2.26 -50.47 17.47
N LEU A 579 1.94 -50.14 18.73
CA LEU A 579 0.72 -49.43 19.11
C LEU A 579 0.67 -47.98 18.55
N VAL A 580 1.82 -47.30 18.54
CA VAL A 580 1.97 -45.99 17.91
C VAL A 580 1.82 -46.08 16.38
N ALA A 581 2.39 -47.09 15.73
CA ALA A 581 2.29 -47.27 14.28
C ALA A 581 0.85 -47.54 13.82
N SER A 582 0.12 -48.44 14.50
CA SER A 582 -1.27 -48.76 14.13
C SER A 582 -2.19 -47.54 14.27
N THR A 583 -2.12 -46.84 15.41
CA THR A 583 -2.99 -45.69 15.68
C THR A 583 -2.75 -44.52 14.72
N ARG A 584 -1.49 -44.29 14.30
CA ARG A 584 -1.15 -43.29 13.28
C ARG A 584 -1.80 -43.59 11.94
N GLN A 585 -1.76 -44.83 11.46
CA GLN A 585 -2.28 -45.20 10.15
C GLN A 585 -3.77 -44.87 10.03
N THR A 586 -4.56 -45.23 11.04
CA THR A 586 -6.00 -44.94 11.14
C THR A 586 -6.28 -43.43 11.16
N VAL A 587 -5.52 -42.65 11.95
CA VAL A 587 -5.70 -41.18 12.00
C VAL A 587 -5.31 -40.49 10.69
N ILE A 588 -4.25 -40.96 10.01
CA ILE A 588 -3.80 -40.40 8.73
C ILE A 588 -4.82 -40.66 7.61
N GLY A 589 -5.35 -41.88 7.52
CA GLY A 589 -6.34 -42.26 6.49
C GLY A 589 -7.60 -41.41 6.52
N VAL A 590 -8.17 -41.18 7.71
CA VAL A 590 -9.38 -40.37 7.89
C VAL A 590 -9.11 -38.87 7.67
N ARG A 591 -7.96 -38.35 8.13
CA ARG A 591 -7.65 -36.91 8.08
C ARG A 591 -7.24 -36.43 6.68
N GLY A 592 -6.65 -37.29 5.85
CA GLY A 592 -6.19 -36.93 4.50
C GLY A 592 -7.32 -36.57 3.52
N ILE A 593 -8.50 -37.15 3.69
CA ILE A 593 -9.65 -36.95 2.77
C ILE A 593 -10.30 -35.56 2.94
N GLN A 594 -10.18 -34.95 4.12
CA GLN A 594 -10.90 -33.72 4.47
C GLN A 594 -10.09 -32.42 4.26
N ASN A 595 -8.79 -32.50 3.97
CA ASN A 595 -7.86 -31.35 3.99
C ASN A 595 -7.14 -31.14 2.65
N SER A 596 -7.87 -31.20 1.53
CA SER A 596 -7.31 -30.90 0.21
C SER A 596 -7.23 -29.40 -0.06
N THR A 597 -6.26 -28.96 -0.86
CA THR A 597 -6.10 -27.56 -1.30
C THR A 597 -7.38 -27.00 -1.94
N ASP A 598 -8.13 -27.85 -2.64
CA ASP A 598 -9.44 -27.54 -3.23
C ASP A 598 -10.51 -27.23 -2.19
N ALA A 599 -10.63 -28.04 -1.13
CA ALA A 599 -11.60 -27.80 -0.06
C ALA A 599 -11.28 -26.49 0.69
N VAL A 600 -10.00 -26.24 1.01
CA VAL A 600 -9.54 -25.01 1.65
C VAL A 600 -9.82 -23.79 0.77
N TYR A 601 -9.59 -23.90 -0.54
CA TYR A 601 -9.87 -22.82 -1.49
C TYR A 601 -11.37 -22.49 -1.58
N GLN A 602 -12.24 -23.50 -1.69
CA GLN A 602 -13.69 -23.27 -1.71
C GLN A 602 -14.19 -22.67 -0.40
N GLN A 603 -13.73 -23.15 0.77
CA GLN A 603 -14.11 -22.57 2.06
C GLN A 603 -13.77 -21.06 2.14
N ILE A 604 -12.60 -20.65 1.65
CA ILE A 604 -12.19 -19.23 1.62
C ILE A 604 -13.12 -18.38 0.74
N LEU A 605 -13.64 -18.94 -0.36
CA LEU A 605 -14.62 -18.27 -1.23
C LEU A 605 -16.03 -18.24 -0.61
N ASP A 606 -16.48 -19.35 -0.02
CA ASP A 606 -17.79 -19.47 0.62
C ASP A 606 -17.92 -18.56 1.84
N GLU A 607 -16.88 -18.45 2.68
CA GLU A 607 -16.83 -17.49 3.80
C GLU A 607 -16.86 -16.02 3.33
N ALA A 608 -16.30 -15.73 2.16
CA ALA A 608 -16.21 -14.36 1.64
C ALA A 608 -17.47 -13.94 0.85
N THR A 609 -18.17 -14.89 0.22
CA THR A 609 -19.31 -14.63 -0.69
C THR A 609 -20.44 -13.82 -0.04
N PRO A 610 -20.88 -14.07 1.21
CA PRO A 610 -21.90 -13.26 1.87
C PRO A 610 -21.51 -11.79 2.10
N LYS A 611 -20.21 -11.48 2.16
CA LYS A 611 -19.72 -10.11 2.38
C LYS A 611 -19.57 -9.32 1.07
N TYR A 612 -19.28 -9.99 -0.05
CA TYR A 612 -19.00 -9.34 -1.34
C TYR A 612 -20.01 -9.78 -2.42
N PRO A 613 -21.17 -9.11 -2.52
CA PRO A 613 -22.21 -9.47 -3.49
C PRO A 613 -21.75 -9.28 -4.94
N PRO A 614 -22.36 -9.98 -5.92
CA PRO A 614 -22.03 -9.84 -7.34
C PRO A 614 -22.18 -8.41 -7.86
N VAL A 615 -21.18 -7.95 -8.61
CA VAL A 615 -21.06 -6.57 -9.09
C VAL A 615 -21.54 -6.47 -10.55
N SER A 616 -22.46 -5.55 -10.80
CA SER A 616 -23.03 -5.31 -12.13
C SER A 616 -22.27 -4.25 -12.92
N LEU A 617 -22.44 -4.21 -14.25
CA LEU A 617 -21.87 -3.15 -15.10
C LEU A 617 -22.30 -1.75 -14.65
N ALA A 618 -23.55 -1.56 -14.19
CA ALA A 618 -24.00 -0.28 -13.65
C ALA A 618 -23.28 0.08 -12.34
N THR A 619 -23.05 -0.90 -11.46
CA THR A 619 -22.30 -0.72 -10.21
C THR A 619 -20.83 -0.36 -10.46
N LEU A 620 -20.22 -0.92 -11.51
CA LEU A 620 -18.84 -0.61 -11.91
C LEU A 620 -18.69 0.80 -12.49
N LEU A 621 -19.67 1.30 -13.24
CA LEU A 621 -19.60 2.58 -13.95
C LEU A 621 -20.05 3.80 -13.12
N GLY A 622 -20.66 3.58 -11.96
CA GLY A 622 -21.19 4.64 -11.09
C GLY A 622 -22.22 5.49 -11.82
N ASP A 623 -21.99 6.82 -11.85
CA ASP A 623 -22.88 7.78 -12.51
C ASP A 623 -22.84 7.70 -14.06
N THR A 624 -21.87 6.97 -14.63
CA THR A 624 -21.68 6.88 -16.09
C THR A 624 -22.66 5.88 -16.72
N THR A 625 -23.75 6.39 -17.29
CA THR A 625 -24.83 5.54 -17.83
C THR A 625 -24.45 4.81 -19.12
N SER A 626 -24.42 3.47 -19.08
CA SER A 626 -24.19 2.60 -20.26
C SER A 626 -25.44 2.23 -21.07
N ARG A 627 -26.63 2.59 -20.58
CA ARG A 627 -27.92 2.30 -21.25
C ARG A 627 -27.92 2.88 -22.67
N GLY A 628 -28.28 2.07 -23.66
CA GLY A 628 -28.28 2.48 -25.06
C GLY A 628 -26.97 2.19 -25.82
N LEU A 629 -25.89 1.81 -25.13
CA LEU A 629 -24.62 1.39 -25.75
C LEU A 629 -24.28 -0.07 -25.45
N PHE A 630 -24.21 -0.43 -24.18
CA PHE A 630 -23.70 -1.74 -23.73
C PHE A 630 -24.75 -2.52 -22.96
N THR A 631 -24.85 -3.81 -23.26
CA THR A 631 -25.71 -4.77 -22.57
C THR A 631 -24.89 -5.97 -22.12
N THR A 632 -25.19 -6.50 -20.93
CA THR A 632 -24.67 -7.79 -20.45
C THR A 632 -25.69 -8.41 -19.50
N THR A 633 -25.73 -9.74 -19.47
CA THR A 633 -26.51 -10.56 -18.53
C THR A 633 -25.65 -11.18 -17.42
N VAL A 634 -24.32 -10.93 -17.44
CA VAL A 634 -23.34 -11.50 -16.50
C VAL A 634 -22.95 -10.44 -15.47
N THR A 635 -22.65 -10.87 -14.25
CA THR A 635 -22.08 -10.04 -13.18
C THR A 635 -20.76 -10.65 -12.73
N VAL A 636 -19.84 -9.83 -12.21
CA VAL A 636 -18.58 -10.33 -11.62
C VAL A 636 -18.89 -10.76 -10.18
N PRO A 637 -18.60 -12.01 -9.75
CA PRO A 637 -18.75 -12.41 -8.36
C PRO A 637 -17.89 -11.50 -7.46
N GLY A 638 -18.47 -10.91 -6.41
CA GLY A 638 -17.81 -9.85 -5.64
C GLY A 638 -16.50 -10.28 -4.98
N VAL A 639 -16.33 -11.57 -4.71
CA VAL A 639 -15.08 -12.18 -4.25
C VAL A 639 -13.91 -11.99 -5.22
N PHE A 640 -14.16 -11.83 -6.53
CA PHE A 640 -13.13 -11.53 -7.55
C PHE A 640 -13.03 -10.03 -7.85
N THR A 641 -12.97 -9.23 -6.79
CA THR A 641 -12.75 -7.77 -6.87
C THR A 641 -11.52 -7.37 -6.07
N ARG A 642 -10.95 -6.20 -6.39
CA ARG A 642 -9.82 -5.64 -5.66
C ARG A 642 -10.12 -5.46 -4.17
N ALA A 643 -11.31 -4.98 -3.82
CA ALA A 643 -11.75 -4.80 -2.44
C ALA A 643 -11.77 -6.13 -1.67
N ALA A 644 -12.35 -7.20 -2.25
CA ALA A 644 -12.36 -8.51 -1.61
C ALA A 644 -10.94 -9.06 -1.37
N TRP A 645 -10.03 -8.87 -2.33
CA TRP A 645 -8.62 -9.24 -2.19
C TRP A 645 -7.88 -8.43 -1.11
N ASP A 646 -7.89 -7.09 -1.20
CA ASP A 646 -7.14 -6.21 -0.30
C ASP A 646 -7.71 -6.26 1.14
N GLU A 647 -9.01 -6.53 1.32
CA GLU A 647 -9.63 -6.62 2.65
C GLU A 647 -9.59 -7.99 3.32
N ARG A 648 -9.98 -9.09 2.63
CA ARG A 648 -10.23 -10.41 3.25
C ARG A 648 -9.48 -11.57 2.58
N ILE A 649 -9.56 -11.76 1.26
CA ILE A 649 -9.05 -12.98 0.61
C ILE A 649 -7.53 -13.13 0.79
N SER A 650 -6.76 -12.04 0.64
CA SER A 650 -5.32 -12.07 0.86
C SER A 650 -4.94 -12.50 2.29
N LYS A 651 -5.73 -12.08 3.29
CA LYS A 651 -5.55 -12.45 4.71
C LYS A 651 -6.02 -13.89 4.96
N ALA A 652 -7.14 -14.31 4.39
CA ALA A 652 -7.68 -15.67 4.53
C ALA A 652 -6.72 -16.73 3.97
N ILE A 653 -6.11 -16.48 2.81
CA ILE A 653 -5.08 -17.38 2.24
C ILE A 653 -3.83 -17.39 3.12
N ASP A 654 -3.44 -16.24 3.69
CA ASP A 654 -2.28 -16.14 4.57
C ASP A 654 -2.53 -16.87 5.91
N GLU A 655 -3.70 -16.69 6.52
CA GLU A 655 -4.19 -17.41 7.70
C GLU A 655 -4.22 -18.92 7.47
N ALA A 656 -4.84 -19.38 6.36
CA ALA A 656 -4.91 -20.79 5.99
C ALA A 656 -3.53 -21.41 5.76
N SER A 657 -2.60 -20.67 5.11
CA SER A 657 -1.21 -21.12 4.93
C SER A 657 -0.44 -21.22 6.26
N GLY A 658 -0.73 -20.33 7.22
CA GLY A 658 -0.20 -20.39 8.58
C GLY A 658 -0.69 -21.62 9.33
N GLN A 659 -1.99 -21.91 9.26
CA GLN A 659 -2.62 -23.07 9.92
C GLN A 659 -2.17 -24.41 9.29
N HIS A 660 -2.03 -24.48 7.97
CA HIS A 660 -1.53 -25.67 7.28
C HIS A 660 -0.03 -25.91 7.44
N SER A 661 0.76 -24.95 7.94
CA SER A 661 2.20 -25.16 8.18
C SER A 661 2.51 -26.17 9.31
N VAL A 662 1.48 -26.68 9.99
CA VAL A 662 1.54 -27.79 10.96
C VAL A 662 1.74 -29.16 10.28
N ALA A 663 2.08 -29.20 8.98
CA ALA A 663 2.60 -30.40 8.29
C ALA A 663 3.86 -31.02 8.94
N ALA A 664 4.48 -30.34 9.92
CA ALA A 664 5.52 -30.87 10.80
C ALA A 664 4.97 -31.46 12.14
N ASP A 665 3.75 -32.01 12.15
CA ASP A 665 3.17 -32.67 13.32
C ASP A 665 3.89 -33.99 13.67
N TRP A 666 4.91 -33.85 14.51
CA TRP A 666 5.77 -34.90 15.06
C TRP A 666 5.03 -36.07 15.76
N VAL A 667 3.73 -35.92 16.05
CA VAL A 667 2.88 -37.00 16.55
C VAL A 667 2.60 -38.04 15.46
N LEU A 668 2.39 -37.59 14.21
CA LEU A 668 1.98 -38.43 13.08
C LEU A 668 3.16 -38.86 12.20
N SER A 669 4.26 -38.09 12.19
CA SER A 669 5.40 -38.28 11.28
C SER A 669 6.69 -38.72 11.99
N ASP A 670 7.18 -39.93 11.71
CA ASP A 670 8.54 -40.39 12.09
C ASP A 670 9.43 -40.55 10.84
N ALA A 671 9.85 -39.44 10.22
CA ALA A 671 10.81 -39.46 9.12
C ALA A 671 11.70 -38.20 9.07
N LYS A 672 12.99 -38.39 8.78
CA LYS A 672 13.90 -37.32 8.33
C LYS A 672 13.73 -37.10 6.82
N THR A 673 12.55 -36.69 6.39
CA THR A 673 12.27 -36.24 5.01
C THR A 673 12.20 -34.72 4.99
N GLY A 674 13.09 -34.09 4.22
CA GLY A 674 13.43 -32.67 4.39
C GLY A 674 12.55 -31.69 3.64
N ASN A 675 12.51 -30.46 4.15
CA ASN A 675 12.29 -29.19 3.45
C ASN A 675 11.44 -29.21 2.16
N GLN A 676 10.13 -29.29 2.31
CA GLN A 676 9.24 -28.45 1.50
C GLN A 676 8.66 -27.37 2.42
N ALA A 677 8.84 -26.11 2.03
CA ALA A 677 8.58 -24.95 2.89
C ALA A 677 7.12 -24.45 2.74
N PRO A 678 6.55 -23.74 3.74
CA PRO A 678 5.18 -23.20 3.68
C PRO A 678 4.88 -22.21 2.55
N SER A 679 5.87 -21.85 1.73
CA SER A 679 5.73 -20.94 0.60
C SER A 679 5.01 -21.52 -0.61
N THR A 680 4.99 -22.85 -0.81
CA THR A 680 4.37 -23.49 -2.00
C THR A 680 2.85 -23.36 -1.97
N LEU A 681 2.19 -23.88 -0.93
CA LEU A 681 0.72 -23.84 -0.80
C LEU A 681 0.17 -22.41 -0.86
N LYS A 682 0.89 -21.45 -0.26
CA LYS A 682 0.57 -20.02 -0.34
C LYS A 682 0.69 -19.45 -1.75
N ALA A 683 1.69 -19.87 -2.52
CA ALA A 683 1.82 -19.47 -3.93
C ALA A 683 0.73 -20.11 -4.79
N GLU A 684 0.46 -21.41 -4.61
CA GLU A 684 -0.55 -22.17 -5.35
C GLU A 684 -1.98 -21.63 -5.13
N LEU A 685 -2.39 -21.39 -3.87
CA LEU A 685 -3.70 -20.80 -3.55
C LEU A 685 -3.84 -19.39 -4.13
N ARG A 686 -2.78 -18.56 -4.08
CA ARG A 686 -2.80 -17.21 -4.67
C ARG A 686 -2.83 -17.26 -6.20
N GLN A 687 -2.08 -18.17 -6.83
CA GLN A 687 -2.09 -18.34 -8.28
C GLN A 687 -3.48 -18.77 -8.76
N ARG A 688 -4.05 -19.82 -8.15
CA ARG A 688 -5.41 -20.30 -8.45
C ARG A 688 -6.46 -19.19 -8.31
N TYR A 689 -6.39 -18.40 -7.24
CA TYR A 689 -7.26 -17.24 -7.06
C TYR A 689 -7.12 -16.24 -8.21
N PHE A 690 -5.90 -15.90 -8.64
CA PHE A 690 -5.69 -14.95 -9.74
C PHE A 690 -6.07 -15.53 -11.12
N ASP A 691 -5.90 -16.83 -11.35
CA ASP A 691 -6.36 -17.51 -12.57
C ASP A 691 -7.89 -17.54 -12.66
N ASP A 692 -8.58 -17.79 -11.54
CA ASP A 692 -10.05 -17.75 -11.46
C ASP A 692 -10.59 -16.31 -11.53
N TYR A 693 -9.92 -15.34 -10.89
CA TYR A 693 -10.21 -13.90 -11.02
C TYR A 693 -10.13 -13.47 -12.49
N ALA A 694 -9.03 -13.80 -13.18
CA ALA A 694 -8.86 -13.49 -14.59
C ALA A 694 -9.94 -14.14 -15.47
N ARG A 695 -10.38 -15.36 -15.13
CA ARG A 695 -11.44 -16.07 -15.86
C ARG A 695 -12.83 -15.45 -15.63
N ALA A 696 -13.14 -15.04 -14.40
CA ALA A 696 -14.40 -14.35 -14.07
C ALA A 696 -14.49 -13.00 -14.82
N TRP A 697 -13.40 -12.22 -14.85
CA TRP A 697 -13.35 -10.97 -15.62
C TRP A 697 -13.37 -11.20 -17.14
N ALA A 698 -12.76 -12.28 -17.66
CA ALA A 698 -12.87 -12.66 -19.06
C ALA A 698 -14.31 -13.05 -19.45
N GLN A 699 -15.01 -13.83 -18.63
CA GLN A 699 -16.42 -14.16 -18.84
C GLN A 699 -17.31 -12.91 -18.81
N PHE A 700 -17.07 -11.98 -17.88
CA PHE A 700 -17.79 -10.72 -17.83
C PHE A 700 -17.51 -9.84 -19.06
N LEU A 701 -16.25 -9.53 -19.38
CA LEU A 701 -15.93 -8.61 -20.48
C LEU A 701 -16.29 -9.17 -21.87
N ASN A 702 -16.15 -10.48 -22.10
CA ASN A 702 -16.61 -11.12 -23.34
C ASN A 702 -18.13 -11.25 -23.44
N SER A 703 -18.89 -10.99 -22.36
CA SER A 703 -20.35 -10.98 -22.38
C SER A 703 -20.95 -9.62 -22.76
N LEU A 704 -20.16 -8.54 -22.78
CA LEU A 704 -20.65 -7.22 -23.19
C LEU A 704 -21.00 -7.24 -24.68
N ARG A 705 -22.24 -6.84 -24.98
CA ARG A 705 -22.75 -6.73 -26.35
C ARG A 705 -23.15 -5.29 -26.65
N TRP A 706 -22.74 -4.82 -27.82
CA TRP A 706 -23.19 -3.56 -28.39
C TRP A 706 -24.69 -3.61 -28.69
N GLN A 707 -25.43 -2.59 -28.25
CA GLN A 707 -26.85 -2.46 -28.50
C GLN A 707 -27.10 -1.90 -29.91
N GLN A 708 -27.69 -2.69 -30.81
CA GLN A 708 -27.90 -2.24 -32.19
C GLN A 708 -28.95 -1.13 -32.33
N ALA A 709 -28.65 -0.10 -33.12
CA ALA A 709 -29.61 0.92 -33.55
C ALA A 709 -29.96 0.79 -35.05
N PRO A 710 -31.24 0.94 -35.45
CA PRO A 710 -31.68 0.70 -36.82
C PRO A 710 -31.52 1.89 -37.79
N THR A 711 -31.21 3.09 -37.30
CA THR A 711 -31.15 4.34 -38.10
C THR A 711 -29.81 5.05 -37.99
N LEU A 712 -29.50 5.89 -39.00
CA LEU A 712 -28.22 6.60 -39.07
C LEU A 712 -28.10 7.71 -38.01
N SER A 713 -29.22 8.35 -37.66
CA SER A 713 -29.32 9.30 -36.56
C SER A 713 -29.00 8.65 -35.22
N ALA A 714 -29.73 7.60 -34.84
CA ALA A 714 -29.50 6.89 -33.58
C ALA A 714 -28.09 6.28 -33.50
N THR A 715 -27.50 5.88 -34.63
CA THR A 715 -26.10 5.46 -34.69
C THR A 715 -25.13 6.63 -34.45
N ALA A 716 -25.40 7.83 -34.99
CA ALA A 716 -24.59 9.03 -34.72
C ALA A 716 -24.72 9.51 -33.26
N ASP A 717 -25.88 9.32 -32.62
CA ASP A 717 -26.08 9.58 -31.19
C ASP A 717 -25.28 8.59 -30.33
N GLN A 718 -25.31 7.30 -30.66
CA GLN A 718 -24.48 6.28 -29.99
C GLN A 718 -22.98 6.56 -30.14
N LEU A 719 -22.52 6.91 -31.35
CA LEU A 719 -21.12 7.30 -31.58
C LEU A 719 -20.75 8.62 -30.88
N THR A 720 -21.71 9.52 -30.63
CA THR A 720 -21.50 10.72 -29.80
C THR A 720 -21.20 10.34 -28.35
N LEU A 721 -22.06 9.53 -27.73
CA LEU A 721 -21.85 9.12 -26.34
C LEU A 721 -20.61 8.23 -26.18
N LEU A 722 -20.29 7.40 -27.17
CA LEU A 722 -19.07 6.57 -27.17
C LEU A 722 -17.79 7.41 -27.30
N GLY A 723 -17.82 8.49 -28.09
CA GLY A 723 -16.67 9.37 -28.37
C GLY A 723 -16.44 10.50 -27.35
N ASP A 724 -17.37 10.77 -26.43
CA ASP A 724 -17.25 11.80 -25.40
C ASP A 724 -16.14 11.43 -24.38
N SER A 725 -15.06 12.21 -24.32
CA SER A 725 -13.91 11.92 -23.46
C SER A 725 -14.19 11.96 -21.95
N GLN A 726 -15.28 12.60 -21.52
CA GLN A 726 -15.69 12.67 -20.11
C GLN A 726 -16.84 11.73 -19.77
N ARG A 727 -17.76 11.48 -20.73
CA ARG A 727 -18.99 10.71 -20.49
C ARG A 727 -19.03 9.33 -21.13
N SER A 728 -18.02 8.95 -21.92
CA SER A 728 -17.97 7.64 -22.57
C SER A 728 -17.94 6.49 -21.55
N PRO A 729 -18.95 5.60 -21.56
CA PRO A 729 -18.96 4.42 -20.71
C PRO A 729 -17.81 3.45 -21.02
N LEU A 730 -17.19 3.56 -22.20
CA LEU A 730 -15.98 2.79 -22.55
C LEU A 730 -14.75 3.29 -21.80
N VAL A 731 -14.57 4.61 -21.70
CA VAL A 731 -13.45 5.21 -20.94
C VAL A 731 -13.60 4.90 -19.45
N ALA A 732 -14.82 5.04 -18.91
CA ALA A 732 -15.12 4.65 -17.53
C ALA A 732 -14.84 3.15 -17.28
N LEU A 733 -15.30 2.26 -18.18
CA LEU A 733 -15.03 0.82 -18.08
C LEU A 733 -13.52 0.50 -18.13
N MET A 734 -12.78 1.12 -19.04
CA MET A 734 -11.33 0.90 -19.18
C MET A 734 -10.55 1.37 -17.94
N ASN A 735 -10.95 2.49 -17.32
CA ASN A 735 -10.39 2.94 -16.05
C ASN A 735 -10.68 1.96 -14.90
N VAL A 736 -11.89 1.38 -14.84
CA VAL A 736 -12.25 0.32 -13.88
C VAL A 736 -11.40 -0.93 -14.11
N ILE A 737 -11.22 -1.37 -15.35
CA ILE A 737 -10.37 -2.52 -15.68
C ILE A 737 -8.93 -2.27 -15.25
N ALA A 738 -8.37 -1.07 -15.49
CA ALA A 738 -7.03 -0.71 -15.03
C ALA A 738 -6.88 -0.75 -13.50
N TYR A 739 -7.87 -0.24 -12.76
CA TYR A 739 -7.88 -0.27 -11.30
C TYR A 739 -7.94 -1.71 -10.73
N GLN A 740 -8.78 -2.57 -11.33
CA GLN A 740 -8.99 -3.96 -10.93
C GLN A 740 -7.81 -4.87 -11.33
N ALA A 741 -7.23 -4.70 -12.52
CA ALA A 741 -6.04 -5.44 -12.96
C ALA A 741 -4.79 -5.13 -12.13
N GLY A 742 -4.77 -4.00 -11.41
CA GLY A 742 -3.77 -3.68 -10.39
C GLY A 742 -3.91 -4.45 -9.06
N THR A 743 -4.89 -5.33 -8.90
CA THR A 743 -5.05 -6.17 -7.70
C THR A 743 -3.82 -7.05 -7.46
N GLY A 744 -3.41 -7.18 -6.20
CA GLY A 744 -2.22 -7.96 -5.84
C GLY A 744 -0.89 -7.25 -6.08
N THR A 745 -0.87 -6.04 -6.68
CA THR A 745 0.33 -5.19 -6.62
C THR A 745 0.62 -4.83 -5.17
N THR A 746 1.86 -5.08 -4.72
CA THR A 746 2.32 -4.47 -3.46
C THR A 746 2.52 -2.99 -3.76
N ALA A 747 1.71 -2.13 -3.16
CA ALA A 747 1.75 -0.70 -3.45
C ALA A 747 3.09 -0.12 -3.00
N GLN A 748 4.03 0.04 -3.95
CA GLN A 748 5.19 0.91 -3.76
C GLN A 748 4.67 2.29 -3.35
N SER A 749 5.26 2.88 -2.32
CA SER A 749 4.80 4.19 -1.89
C SER A 749 5.07 5.20 -3.02
N LEU A 750 4.18 6.17 -3.22
CA LEU A 750 4.38 7.17 -4.28
C LEU A 750 5.74 7.90 -4.10
N SER A 751 6.17 8.04 -2.85
CA SER A 751 7.53 8.42 -2.45
C SER A 751 8.63 7.56 -3.09
N ASP A 752 8.56 6.23 -3.05
CA ASP A 752 9.58 5.35 -3.65
C ASP A 752 9.67 5.55 -5.17
N THR A 753 8.52 5.65 -5.86
CA THR A 753 8.49 5.90 -7.31
C THR A 753 9.00 7.29 -7.70
N LEU A 754 8.82 8.31 -6.83
CA LEU A 754 9.38 9.65 -7.02
C LEU A 754 10.88 9.66 -6.75
N ILE A 755 11.34 8.96 -5.70
CA ILE A 755 12.77 8.78 -5.39
C ILE A 755 13.48 8.04 -6.53
N SER A 756 12.89 6.98 -7.08
CA SER A 756 13.51 6.25 -8.20
C SER A 756 13.53 7.07 -9.51
N LYS A 757 12.48 7.85 -9.81
CA LYS A 757 12.49 8.77 -10.96
C LYS A 757 13.49 9.91 -10.76
N ALA A 758 13.66 10.42 -9.53
CA ALA A 758 14.68 11.41 -9.21
C ALA A 758 16.10 10.83 -9.35
N GLN A 759 16.36 9.61 -8.88
CA GLN A 759 17.64 8.93 -9.06
C GLN A 759 17.96 8.69 -10.54
N GLN A 760 16.99 8.27 -11.35
CA GLN A 760 17.16 8.10 -12.81
C GLN A 760 17.42 9.41 -13.57
N LEU A 761 17.05 10.57 -13.02
CA LEU A 761 17.31 11.88 -13.60
C LEU A 761 18.62 12.53 -13.12
N VAL A 762 19.31 11.92 -12.14
CA VAL A 762 20.52 12.50 -11.51
C VAL A 762 21.76 11.61 -11.68
N GLY A 763 21.61 10.30 -11.85
CA GLY A 763 22.72 9.35 -12.00
C GLY A 763 22.72 8.64 -13.35
N ALA A 764 23.52 9.14 -14.31
CA ALA A 764 23.69 8.55 -15.62
C ALA A 764 25.16 8.16 -15.91
N ASP A 765 25.77 7.35 -15.03
CA ASP A 765 26.93 6.54 -15.44
C ASP A 765 27.11 5.25 -14.61
N GLU A 766 27.91 4.33 -15.16
CA GLU A 766 28.24 2.96 -14.72
C GLU A 766 27.09 1.99 -14.35
N LYS A 767 26.99 0.91 -15.15
CA LYS A 767 26.05 -0.20 -14.96
C LYS A 767 26.72 -1.34 -14.17
N ASP A 768 26.18 -1.65 -13.00
CA ASP A 768 26.44 -2.93 -12.31
C ASP A 768 25.25 -3.89 -12.54
N PRO A 769 25.31 -4.81 -13.52
CA PRO A 769 24.19 -5.69 -13.86
C PRO A 769 23.84 -6.69 -12.73
N SER A 770 24.71 -6.82 -11.72
CA SER A 770 24.50 -7.66 -10.53
C SER A 770 23.38 -7.13 -9.63
N LYS A 771 23.04 -5.85 -9.72
CA LYS A 771 22.07 -5.16 -8.84
C LYS A 771 20.69 -4.96 -9.47
N GLN A 772 20.34 -5.79 -10.46
CA GLN A 772 19.00 -5.84 -11.04
C GLN A 772 18.00 -6.46 -10.04
N ALA A 773 17.55 -5.67 -9.06
CA ALA A 773 16.61 -6.11 -8.02
C ALA A 773 15.38 -6.79 -8.65
N GLN A 774 14.98 -7.96 -8.11
CA GLN A 774 13.84 -8.74 -8.59
C GLN A 774 12.62 -7.84 -8.83
N ARG A 775 12.28 -7.62 -10.11
CA ARG A 775 11.04 -6.94 -10.49
C ARG A 775 9.88 -7.79 -9.98
N GLN A 776 9.16 -7.29 -8.99
CA GLN A 776 8.05 -8.00 -8.37
C GLN A 776 7.00 -8.34 -9.44
N LEU A 777 6.62 -9.61 -9.54
CA LEU A 777 5.63 -10.05 -10.52
C LEU A 777 4.27 -9.48 -10.15
N VAL A 778 3.67 -8.68 -11.05
CA VAL A 778 2.26 -8.30 -10.97
C VAL A 778 1.43 -9.49 -11.46
N PRO A 779 0.68 -10.20 -10.59
CA PRO A 779 0.13 -11.51 -10.94
C PRO A 779 -0.84 -11.47 -12.14
N LEU A 780 -1.66 -10.42 -12.19
CA LEU A 780 -2.69 -10.23 -13.22
C LEU A 780 -2.18 -9.56 -14.52
N ALA A 781 -0.94 -9.07 -14.55
CA ALA A 781 -0.41 -8.32 -15.70
C ALA A 781 -0.21 -9.18 -16.96
N ALA A 782 -0.11 -10.51 -16.83
CA ALA A 782 -0.12 -11.42 -17.97
C ALA A 782 -1.53 -11.48 -18.61
N ALA A 783 -2.57 -11.73 -17.80
CA ALA A 783 -3.94 -11.89 -18.28
C ALA A 783 -4.54 -10.59 -18.83
N PHE A 784 -4.45 -9.48 -18.09
CA PHE A 784 -4.96 -8.17 -18.54
C PHE A 784 -3.97 -7.40 -19.43
N GLY A 785 -2.78 -7.95 -19.66
CA GLY A 785 -1.68 -7.33 -20.39
C GLY A 785 -2.06 -6.70 -21.75
N PRO A 786 -2.89 -7.34 -22.59
CA PRO A 786 -3.35 -6.73 -23.84
C PRO A 786 -4.18 -5.46 -23.60
N ILE A 787 -5.21 -5.52 -22.76
CA ILE A 787 -6.11 -4.39 -22.48
C ILE A 787 -5.34 -3.22 -21.84
N LEU A 788 -4.43 -3.50 -20.89
CA LEU A 788 -3.62 -2.49 -20.20
C LEU A 788 -2.68 -1.70 -21.12
N ARG A 789 -2.28 -2.27 -22.27
CA ARG A 789 -1.46 -1.60 -23.30
C ARG A 789 -2.27 -0.56 -24.07
N LEU A 790 -3.53 -0.84 -24.43
CA LEU A 790 -4.41 0.12 -25.13
C LEU A 790 -4.64 1.41 -24.32
N ILE A 791 -4.56 1.30 -22.99
CA ILE A 791 -4.73 2.41 -22.03
C ILE A 791 -3.42 3.18 -21.81
N GLY A 792 -2.26 2.59 -22.14
CA GLY A 792 -0.94 3.19 -21.86
C GLY A 792 -0.56 3.21 -20.37
N SER A 793 -1.15 2.31 -19.56
CA SER A 793 -0.96 2.30 -18.10
C SER A 793 0.46 1.90 -17.66
N ASP A 794 1.00 2.55 -16.63
CA ASP A 794 2.35 2.26 -16.07
C ASP A 794 2.54 0.79 -15.65
N VAL A 795 1.45 0.07 -15.34
CA VAL A 795 1.47 -1.37 -15.04
C VAL A 795 1.92 -2.20 -16.25
N ALA A 796 1.62 -1.77 -17.48
CA ALA A 796 2.10 -2.45 -18.69
C ALA A 796 3.63 -2.36 -18.84
N SER A 797 4.25 -1.29 -18.31
CA SER A 797 5.71 -1.05 -18.34
C SER A 797 6.51 -2.00 -17.43
N SER A 798 5.86 -2.78 -16.56
CA SER A 798 6.54 -3.69 -15.63
C SER A 798 6.90 -5.06 -16.23
N MET A 799 6.36 -5.41 -17.41
CA MET A 799 6.54 -6.73 -18.01
C MET A 799 8.00 -7.00 -18.47
N PRO A 800 8.49 -8.25 -18.39
CA PRO A 800 9.75 -8.63 -19.01
C PRO A 800 9.63 -8.64 -20.54
N ALA A 801 10.18 -7.63 -21.21
CA ALA A 801 10.22 -7.58 -22.66
C ALA A 801 11.28 -8.55 -23.20
N THR A 802 10.88 -9.80 -23.46
CA THR A 802 11.70 -10.73 -24.27
C THR A 802 11.91 -10.12 -25.66
N GLY A 803 13.10 -10.29 -26.25
CA GLY A 803 13.50 -9.51 -27.43
C GLY A 803 12.55 -9.59 -28.64
N LYS A 804 11.82 -10.69 -28.79
CA LYS A 804 10.78 -10.84 -29.84
C LYS A 804 9.52 -10.02 -29.53
N ALA A 805 9.08 -9.98 -28.27
CA ALA A 805 7.96 -9.13 -27.86
C ALA A 805 8.32 -7.63 -28.00
N ALA A 806 9.55 -7.23 -27.67
CA ALA A 806 10.01 -5.84 -27.83
C ALA A 806 9.96 -5.36 -29.29
N ALA A 807 10.35 -6.21 -30.25
CA ALA A 807 10.22 -5.89 -31.69
C ALA A 807 8.76 -5.73 -32.12
N GLN A 808 7.84 -6.49 -31.52
CA GLN A 808 6.41 -6.41 -31.82
C GLN A 808 5.75 -5.20 -31.13
N PHE A 809 6.20 -4.80 -29.93
CA PHE A 809 5.82 -3.55 -29.26
C PHE A 809 6.07 -2.32 -30.14
N ALA A 810 7.22 -2.26 -30.81
CA ALA A 810 7.56 -1.17 -31.73
C ALA A 810 6.63 -1.10 -32.97
N ALA A 811 6.10 -2.25 -33.42
CA ALA A 811 5.11 -2.31 -34.50
C ALA A 811 3.67 -2.00 -34.04
N THR A 812 3.37 -2.16 -32.75
CA THR A 812 2.02 -1.89 -32.18
C THR A 812 1.85 -0.50 -31.56
N GLY A 813 2.88 0.37 -31.59
CA GLY A 813 2.81 1.72 -31.00
C GLY A 813 1.67 2.61 -31.52
N ASP A 814 1.11 2.25 -32.67
CA ASP A 814 -0.01 2.90 -33.34
C ASP A 814 -1.40 2.49 -32.81
N LEU A 815 -1.51 1.54 -31.86
CA LEU A 815 -2.78 1.00 -31.34
C LEU A 815 -3.08 1.49 -29.90
N SER A 816 -3.93 2.51 -29.78
CA SER A 816 -4.37 3.08 -28.49
C SER A 816 -5.88 3.33 -28.41
N LEU A 817 -6.39 3.46 -27.19
CA LEU A 817 -7.78 3.86 -26.93
C LEU A 817 -8.07 5.31 -27.38
N ALA A 818 -7.09 6.22 -27.29
CA ALA A 818 -7.25 7.60 -27.74
C ALA A 818 -7.53 7.65 -29.25
N ARG A 819 -6.70 6.98 -30.06
CA ARG A 819 -6.85 6.89 -31.53
C ARG A 819 -8.09 6.09 -31.94
N TYR A 820 -8.57 5.17 -31.10
CA TYR A 820 -9.89 4.55 -31.27
C TYR A 820 -11.02 5.59 -31.17
N LEU A 821 -11.01 6.46 -30.15
CA LEU A 821 -12.02 7.49 -29.94
C LEU A 821 -11.97 8.59 -31.01
N GLU A 822 -10.78 8.92 -31.53
CA GLU A 822 -10.61 9.77 -32.72
C GLU A 822 -11.34 9.17 -33.93
N ARG A 823 -11.14 7.87 -34.20
CA ARG A 823 -11.81 7.16 -35.32
C ARG A 823 -13.32 7.03 -35.11
N VAL A 824 -13.80 6.79 -33.88
CA VAL A 824 -15.24 6.88 -33.53
C VAL A 824 -15.79 8.26 -33.86
N THR A 825 -15.05 9.32 -33.52
CA THR A 825 -15.46 10.71 -33.76
C THR A 825 -15.47 11.07 -35.26
N ALA A 826 -14.51 10.56 -36.04
CA ALA A 826 -14.49 10.69 -37.49
C ALA A 826 -15.67 9.96 -38.15
N MET A 827 -15.95 8.72 -37.73
CA MET A 827 -17.10 7.94 -38.21
C MET A 827 -18.43 8.64 -37.90
N ARG A 828 -18.58 9.19 -36.69
CA ARG A 828 -19.72 10.04 -36.34
C ARG A 828 -19.87 11.22 -37.30
N LEU A 829 -18.78 11.96 -37.57
CA LEU A 829 -18.83 13.14 -38.42
C LEU A 829 -19.25 12.79 -39.86
N LYS A 830 -18.84 11.64 -40.39
CA LYS A 830 -19.34 11.14 -41.68
C LYS A 830 -20.83 10.78 -41.62
N ALA A 831 -21.27 10.08 -40.58
CA ALA A 831 -22.67 9.73 -40.40
C ALA A 831 -23.56 10.98 -40.33
N SER A 832 -23.16 12.00 -39.56
CA SER A 832 -23.89 13.27 -39.49
C SER A 832 -23.87 14.05 -40.82
N GLN A 833 -22.73 14.07 -41.54
CA GLN A 833 -22.63 14.70 -42.87
C GLN A 833 -23.59 14.09 -43.90
N ILE A 834 -23.78 12.76 -43.87
CA ILE A 834 -24.74 12.06 -44.73
C ILE A 834 -26.18 12.42 -44.33
N VAL A 835 -26.51 12.40 -43.03
CA VAL A 835 -27.85 12.76 -42.52
C VAL A 835 -28.20 14.24 -42.79
N SER A 836 -27.23 15.14 -42.80
CA SER A 836 -27.43 16.57 -43.05
C SER A 836 -27.52 16.96 -44.54
N ASN A 837 -27.37 16.01 -45.47
CA ASN A 837 -27.39 16.31 -46.90
C ASN A 837 -28.82 16.40 -47.46
N ALA A 838 -29.00 17.15 -48.55
CA ALA A 838 -30.26 17.22 -49.28
C ALA A 838 -30.61 15.91 -50.01
N ASP A 839 -29.61 15.10 -50.38
CA ASP A 839 -29.77 13.71 -50.86
C ASP A 839 -28.88 12.77 -50.03
N PRO A 840 -29.41 12.22 -48.91
CA PRO A 840 -28.70 11.26 -48.09
C PRO A 840 -28.37 9.95 -48.82
N ASP A 841 -29.19 9.51 -49.76
CA ASP A 841 -29.04 8.24 -50.46
C ASP A 841 -27.90 8.29 -51.49
N ALA A 842 -27.77 9.39 -52.24
CA ALA A 842 -26.62 9.61 -53.12
C ALA A 842 -25.31 9.77 -52.33
N MET A 843 -25.32 10.47 -51.20
CA MET A 843 -24.14 10.58 -50.35
C MET A 843 -23.75 9.26 -49.69
N ALA A 844 -24.72 8.47 -49.23
CA ALA A 844 -24.50 7.12 -48.74
C ALA A 844 -23.93 6.20 -49.85
N ARG A 845 -24.42 6.34 -51.09
CA ARG A 845 -23.91 5.62 -52.26
C ARG A 845 -22.45 5.93 -52.56
N LEU A 846 -22.08 7.22 -52.60
CA LEU A 846 -20.69 7.66 -52.81
C LEU A 846 -19.77 7.21 -51.67
N ALA A 847 -20.23 7.28 -50.42
CA ALA A 847 -19.49 6.78 -49.26
C ALA A 847 -19.26 5.25 -49.37
N ALA A 848 -20.30 4.47 -49.66
CA ALA A 848 -20.21 3.03 -49.84
C ALA A 848 -19.28 2.66 -51.01
N GLN A 849 -19.39 3.34 -52.16
CA GLN A 849 -18.50 3.13 -53.30
C GLN A 849 -17.04 3.45 -52.99
N SER A 850 -16.74 4.49 -52.19
CA SER A 850 -15.36 4.79 -51.78
C SER A 850 -14.71 3.64 -51.01
N VAL A 851 -15.45 3.06 -50.05
CA VAL A 851 -15.00 1.95 -49.21
C VAL A 851 -14.85 0.66 -50.02
N LEU A 852 -15.86 0.33 -50.86
CA LEU A 852 -15.85 -0.88 -51.67
C LEU A 852 -14.74 -0.86 -52.72
N GLN A 853 -14.42 0.31 -53.29
CA GLN A 853 -13.31 0.48 -54.24
C GLN A 853 -11.92 0.51 -53.58
N GLY A 854 -11.80 0.22 -52.27
CA GLY A 854 -10.52 0.22 -51.56
C GLY A 854 -9.86 1.60 -51.47
N LYS A 855 -10.59 2.69 -51.69
CA LYS A 855 -10.06 4.06 -51.55
C LYS A 855 -10.00 4.42 -50.07
N THR A 856 -8.90 5.02 -49.64
CA THR A 856 -8.72 5.54 -48.28
C THR A 856 -9.90 6.45 -47.92
N SER A 857 -10.69 6.01 -46.95
CA SER A 857 -11.98 6.57 -46.60
C SER A 857 -12.13 6.39 -45.09
N ASP A 858 -12.54 7.44 -44.38
CA ASP A 858 -12.57 7.42 -42.91
C ASP A 858 -13.39 6.26 -42.34
N ILE A 859 -14.35 5.74 -43.10
CA ILE A 859 -15.14 4.54 -42.78
C ILE A 859 -14.30 3.25 -42.87
N ALA A 860 -13.53 3.08 -43.95
CA ALA A 860 -12.66 1.92 -44.18
C ALA A 860 -11.53 1.89 -43.15
N ASP A 861 -10.77 2.99 -43.07
CA ASP A 861 -9.68 3.18 -42.10
C ASP A 861 -10.09 2.83 -40.67
N SER A 862 -11.29 3.28 -40.26
CA SER A 862 -11.78 3.08 -38.89
C SER A 862 -12.20 1.63 -38.62
N ARG A 863 -12.80 0.94 -39.61
CA ARG A 863 -13.10 -0.50 -39.50
C ARG A 863 -11.82 -1.33 -39.47
N ASP A 864 -10.84 -1.00 -40.29
CA ASP A 864 -9.54 -1.68 -40.32
C ASP A 864 -8.70 -1.38 -39.06
N TYR A 865 -8.86 -0.19 -38.47
CA TYR A 865 -8.27 0.11 -37.17
C TYR A 865 -8.96 -0.70 -36.05
N ALA A 866 -10.29 -0.72 -36.03
CA ALA A 866 -11.08 -1.47 -35.04
C ALA A 866 -10.84 -2.99 -35.10
N SER A 867 -10.72 -3.57 -36.30
CA SER A 867 -10.43 -5.00 -36.47
C SER A 867 -9.01 -5.36 -36.03
N ARG A 868 -8.00 -4.53 -36.34
CA ARG A 868 -6.62 -4.68 -35.83
C ARG A 868 -6.54 -4.52 -34.31
N LEU A 869 -7.30 -3.59 -33.73
CA LEU A 869 -7.40 -3.40 -32.28
C LEU A 869 -8.08 -4.59 -31.61
N ALA A 870 -9.19 -5.10 -32.15
CA ALA A 870 -9.85 -6.30 -31.64
C ALA A 870 -8.91 -7.53 -31.68
N ALA A 871 -8.17 -7.72 -32.78
CA ALA A 871 -7.20 -8.79 -32.92
C ALA A 871 -6.01 -8.67 -31.95
N SER A 872 -5.57 -7.44 -31.61
CA SER A 872 -4.44 -7.22 -30.69
C SER A 872 -4.74 -7.57 -29.23
N LEU A 873 -6.02 -7.73 -28.88
CA LEU A 873 -6.45 -8.20 -27.55
C LEU A 873 -6.29 -9.72 -27.36
N GLY A 874 -6.20 -10.49 -28.45
CA GLY A 874 -6.03 -11.95 -28.43
C GLY A 874 -7.29 -12.75 -28.06
N GLU A 875 -7.22 -14.08 -28.22
CA GLU A 875 -8.38 -14.98 -28.12
C GLU A 875 -9.13 -14.90 -26.79
N GLN A 876 -8.40 -14.77 -25.66
CA GLN A 876 -8.96 -14.63 -24.31
C GLN A 876 -9.96 -13.46 -24.18
N TRP A 877 -9.76 -12.40 -24.96
CA TRP A 877 -10.55 -11.16 -24.90
C TRP A 877 -11.32 -10.92 -26.21
N SER A 878 -11.49 -11.94 -27.04
CA SER A 878 -12.12 -11.86 -28.37
C SER A 878 -13.53 -11.27 -28.35
N GLY A 879 -14.38 -11.68 -27.40
CA GLY A 879 -15.73 -11.11 -27.23
C GLY A 879 -15.72 -9.63 -26.84
N PHE A 880 -14.76 -9.22 -26.01
CA PHE A 880 -14.52 -7.80 -25.70
C PHE A 880 -13.94 -7.06 -26.91
N GLY A 881 -13.14 -7.71 -27.75
CA GLY A 881 -12.65 -7.17 -29.02
C GLY A 881 -13.76 -6.86 -30.03
N GLU A 882 -14.76 -7.73 -30.16
CA GLU A 882 -15.94 -7.47 -31.01
C GLU A 882 -16.74 -6.23 -30.56
N LEU A 883 -16.67 -5.84 -29.29
CA LEU A 883 -17.27 -4.59 -28.79
C LEU A 883 -16.64 -3.33 -29.41
N PHE A 884 -15.36 -3.39 -29.81
CA PHE A 884 -14.69 -2.30 -30.52
C PHE A 884 -15.01 -2.29 -32.03
N ARG A 885 -15.42 -3.43 -32.60
CA ARG A 885 -15.82 -3.54 -34.02
C ARG A 885 -17.25 -3.12 -34.27
N ALA A 886 -18.17 -3.58 -33.41
CA ALA A 886 -19.61 -3.45 -33.61
C ALA A 886 -20.12 -2.03 -33.90
N PRO A 887 -19.59 -0.93 -33.31
CA PRO A 887 -20.04 0.44 -33.64
C PRO A 887 -19.77 0.81 -35.09
N PHE A 888 -18.62 0.43 -35.64
CA PHE A 888 -18.24 0.71 -37.03
C PHE A 888 -18.93 -0.23 -38.02
N ASP A 889 -19.07 -1.51 -37.66
CA ASP A 889 -19.79 -2.49 -38.49
C ASP A 889 -21.30 -2.18 -38.55
N GLN A 890 -21.91 -1.67 -37.48
CA GLN A 890 -23.28 -1.10 -37.51
C GLN A 890 -23.35 0.14 -38.40
N ALA A 891 -22.47 1.12 -38.18
CA ALA A 891 -22.50 2.36 -38.95
C ALA A 891 -22.27 2.11 -40.46
N TRP A 892 -21.46 1.10 -40.81
CA TRP A 892 -21.35 0.58 -42.17
C TRP A 892 -22.66 -0.04 -42.69
N GLN A 893 -23.29 -0.95 -41.96
CA GLN A 893 -24.57 -1.55 -42.35
C GLN A 893 -25.66 -0.52 -42.64
N VAL A 894 -25.73 0.54 -41.83
CA VAL A 894 -26.73 1.59 -41.96
C VAL A 894 -26.44 2.51 -43.14
N VAL A 895 -25.17 2.75 -43.51
CA VAL A 895 -24.80 3.50 -44.73
C VAL A 895 -24.98 2.66 -46.00
N VAL A 896 -24.71 1.35 -45.96
CA VAL A 896 -24.77 0.48 -47.15
C VAL A 896 -26.19 0.13 -47.60
N ARG A 897 -27.15 -0.03 -46.67
CA ARG A 897 -28.52 -0.43 -47.04
C ARG A 897 -29.22 0.58 -47.99
N PRO A 898 -29.20 1.90 -47.74
CA PRO A 898 -29.71 2.88 -48.71
C PRO A 898 -28.92 2.87 -50.02
N ALA A 899 -27.58 2.83 -49.95
CA ALA A 899 -26.71 2.77 -51.12
C ALA A 899 -27.04 1.58 -52.07
N ALA A 900 -27.28 0.39 -51.51
CA ALA A 900 -27.65 -0.81 -52.25
C ALA A 900 -29.03 -0.68 -52.92
N SER A 901 -30.02 -0.13 -52.21
CA SER A 901 -31.35 0.16 -52.77
C SER A 901 -31.27 1.19 -53.89
N SER A 902 -30.45 2.22 -53.71
CA SER A 902 -30.21 3.28 -54.69
C SER A 902 -29.50 2.76 -55.95
N LEU A 903 -28.55 1.83 -55.82
CA LEU A 903 -27.89 1.16 -56.95
C LEU A 903 -28.84 0.22 -57.71
N ASN A 904 -29.72 -0.51 -57.01
CA ASN A 904 -30.77 -1.30 -57.65
C ASN A 904 -31.69 -0.42 -58.51
N GLU A 905 -32.06 0.78 -58.03
CA GLU A 905 -32.92 1.69 -58.79
C GLU A 905 -32.23 2.25 -60.05
N ILE A 906 -30.95 2.62 -59.96
CA ILE A 906 -30.18 3.06 -61.13
C ILE A 906 -30.05 1.93 -62.14
N TRP A 907 -29.72 0.71 -61.71
CA TRP A 907 -29.66 -0.46 -62.60
C TRP A 907 -30.99 -0.71 -63.32
N ARG A 908 -32.09 -0.66 -62.56
CA ARG A 908 -33.46 -0.84 -63.08
C ARG A 908 -33.84 0.21 -64.12
N THR A 909 -33.56 1.48 -63.84
CA THR A 909 -33.99 2.62 -64.67
C THR A 909 -33.06 2.91 -65.85
N ALA A 910 -31.74 2.88 -65.66
CA ALA A 910 -30.77 3.26 -66.68
C ALA A 910 -30.42 2.12 -67.66
N ILE A 911 -30.55 0.85 -67.24
CA ILE A 911 -30.06 -0.30 -68.04
C ILE A 911 -31.16 -1.33 -68.27
N ALA A 912 -31.79 -1.88 -67.23
CA ALA A 912 -32.79 -2.93 -67.42
C ALA A 912 -34.03 -2.43 -68.19
N ALA A 913 -34.47 -1.19 -67.96
CA ALA A 913 -35.52 -0.56 -68.73
C ALA A 913 -35.14 -0.35 -70.20
N ASP A 914 -33.94 0.17 -70.50
CA ASP A 914 -33.52 0.44 -71.89
C ASP A 914 -33.24 -0.86 -72.67
N TRP A 915 -32.67 -1.88 -72.01
CA TRP A 915 -32.52 -3.23 -72.55
C TRP A 915 -33.87 -3.82 -72.96
N ASN A 916 -34.84 -3.83 -72.03
CA ASN A 916 -36.18 -4.35 -72.30
C ASN A 916 -36.90 -3.54 -73.39
N ARG A 917 -36.80 -2.21 -73.37
CA ARG A 917 -37.35 -1.32 -74.42
C ARG A 917 -36.78 -1.61 -75.81
N THR A 918 -35.52 -2.04 -75.88
CA THR A 918 -34.82 -2.29 -77.14
C THR A 918 -35.06 -3.69 -77.70
N PHE A 919 -35.06 -4.71 -76.82
CA PHE A 919 -35.03 -6.13 -77.22
C PHE A 919 -36.31 -6.95 -76.94
N ALA A 920 -37.26 -6.45 -76.14
CA ALA A 920 -38.50 -7.19 -75.90
C ALA A 920 -39.28 -7.41 -77.22
N GLY A 921 -39.78 -8.63 -77.41
CA GLY A 921 -40.50 -9.00 -78.64
C GLY A 921 -39.62 -9.10 -79.90
N ARG A 922 -38.30 -9.23 -79.77
CA ARG A 922 -37.36 -9.42 -80.89
C ARG A 922 -36.57 -10.73 -80.81
N TYR A 923 -36.30 -11.34 -81.95
CA TYR A 923 -35.41 -12.50 -82.06
C TYR A 923 -33.94 -12.10 -81.83
N PRO A 924 -33.12 -12.84 -81.05
CA PRO A 924 -33.40 -14.15 -80.46
C PRO A 924 -34.14 -14.10 -79.10
N PHE A 925 -34.16 -12.96 -78.42
CA PHE A 925 -34.62 -12.83 -77.03
C PHE A 925 -36.06 -13.32 -76.80
N ALA A 926 -36.95 -13.06 -77.75
CA ALA A 926 -38.31 -13.59 -77.83
C ALA A 926 -38.53 -14.35 -79.15
N ASP A 927 -39.58 -15.16 -79.21
CA ASP A 927 -40.03 -15.77 -80.47
C ASP A 927 -40.85 -14.75 -81.28
N SER A 928 -40.30 -14.29 -82.41
CA SER A 928 -40.79 -13.13 -83.16
C SER A 928 -40.10 -13.05 -84.51
N ASP A 929 -40.80 -12.55 -85.53
CA ASP A 929 -40.18 -12.30 -86.84
C ASP A 929 -39.30 -11.05 -86.89
N ASN A 930 -39.37 -10.18 -85.89
CA ASN A 930 -38.54 -8.99 -85.81
C ASN A 930 -37.15 -9.34 -85.24
N ASP A 931 -36.11 -9.34 -86.08
CA ASP A 931 -34.73 -9.47 -85.64
C ASP A 931 -34.32 -8.32 -84.68
N ALA A 932 -33.41 -8.61 -83.74
CA ALA A 932 -32.72 -7.62 -82.92
C ALA A 932 -31.65 -6.85 -83.72
N SER A 933 -31.39 -5.60 -83.34
CA SER A 933 -30.31 -4.81 -83.94
C SER A 933 -28.96 -5.27 -83.39
N LEU A 934 -28.10 -5.83 -84.26
CA LEU A 934 -26.74 -6.24 -83.89
C LEU A 934 -25.88 -5.06 -83.34
N PRO A 935 -25.94 -3.83 -83.89
CA PRO A 935 -25.32 -2.65 -83.26
C PRO A 935 -25.85 -2.31 -81.86
N GLU A 936 -27.15 -2.52 -81.58
CA GLU A 936 -27.69 -2.34 -80.23
C GLU A 936 -27.19 -3.44 -79.28
N MET A 937 -27.11 -4.68 -79.75
CA MET A 937 -26.53 -5.77 -78.97
C MET A 937 -25.06 -5.47 -78.62
N ALA A 938 -24.28 -4.92 -79.57
CA ALA A 938 -22.93 -4.41 -79.29
C ALA A 938 -22.95 -3.30 -78.22
N ARG A 939 -23.79 -2.26 -78.38
CA ARG A 939 -23.94 -1.14 -77.43
C ARG A 939 -24.11 -1.60 -75.98
N PHE A 940 -24.92 -2.63 -75.74
CA PHE A 940 -25.12 -3.17 -74.38
C PHE A 940 -24.05 -4.16 -73.94
N MET A 941 -23.66 -5.12 -74.81
CA MET A 941 -22.95 -6.32 -74.39
C MET A 941 -21.43 -6.25 -74.51
N GLN A 942 -20.87 -5.37 -75.36
CA GLN A 942 -19.45 -5.38 -75.78
C GLN A 942 -18.48 -5.59 -74.59
N PRO A 943 -17.49 -6.51 -74.68
CA PRO A 943 -16.80 -7.05 -73.50
C PRO A 943 -16.07 -6.02 -72.63
N ASP A 944 -15.62 -4.91 -73.23
CA ASP A 944 -14.77 -3.92 -72.57
C ASP A 944 -15.40 -2.51 -72.49
N ASN A 945 -16.40 -2.19 -73.34
CA ASN A 945 -17.01 -0.85 -73.43
C ASN A 945 -18.55 -0.86 -73.62
N GLY A 946 -19.21 -2.02 -73.52
CA GLY A 946 -20.67 -2.09 -73.53
C GLY A 946 -21.28 -1.44 -72.28
N VAL A 947 -22.49 -0.90 -72.37
CA VAL A 947 -23.18 -0.20 -71.26
C VAL A 947 -23.27 -1.06 -69.99
N ILE A 948 -23.48 -2.38 -70.13
CA ILE A 948 -23.51 -3.30 -68.99
C ILE A 948 -22.12 -3.41 -68.35
N THR A 949 -21.08 -3.62 -69.16
CA THR A 949 -19.67 -3.65 -68.71
C THR A 949 -19.31 -2.36 -67.99
N GLN A 950 -19.60 -1.20 -68.59
CA GLN A 950 -19.29 0.12 -68.04
C GLN A 950 -19.97 0.36 -66.68
N PHE A 951 -21.20 -0.13 -66.49
CA PHE A 951 -21.88 -0.05 -65.19
C PHE A 951 -21.18 -0.91 -64.14
N VAL A 952 -20.83 -2.15 -64.47
CA VAL A 952 -20.13 -3.05 -63.52
C VAL A 952 -18.76 -2.49 -63.16
N THR A 953 -17.98 -1.99 -64.13
CA THR A 953 -16.63 -1.44 -63.89
C THR A 953 -16.61 -0.07 -63.20
N THR A 954 -17.72 0.67 -63.17
CA THR A 954 -17.79 1.99 -62.51
C THR A 954 -18.60 1.98 -61.21
N GLN A 955 -19.78 1.37 -61.20
CA GLN A 955 -20.72 1.41 -60.08
C GLN A 955 -20.53 0.25 -59.09
N LEU A 956 -20.04 -0.90 -59.57
CA LEU A 956 -19.87 -2.15 -58.78
C LEU A 956 -18.39 -2.53 -58.59
N ALA A 957 -17.45 -1.64 -58.95
CA ALA A 957 -16.02 -1.82 -58.77
C ALA A 957 -15.66 -2.11 -57.30
N GLY A 958 -14.84 -3.15 -57.09
CA GLY A 958 -14.48 -3.64 -55.76
C GLY A 958 -15.58 -4.47 -55.04
N VAL A 959 -16.75 -4.62 -55.65
CA VAL A 959 -17.77 -5.60 -55.24
C VAL A 959 -17.78 -6.80 -56.20
N ILE A 960 -17.56 -6.54 -57.49
CA ILE A 960 -17.46 -7.54 -58.55
C ILE A 960 -16.17 -7.30 -59.34
N GLU A 961 -15.42 -8.37 -59.59
CA GLU A 961 -14.15 -8.37 -60.32
C GLU A 961 -14.23 -9.25 -61.56
N ARG A 962 -13.53 -8.86 -62.63
CA ARG A 962 -13.40 -9.66 -63.86
C ARG A 962 -12.18 -10.58 -63.75
N GLN A 963 -12.42 -11.88 -63.70
CA GLN A 963 -11.40 -12.92 -63.74
C GLN A 963 -11.42 -13.61 -65.11
N GLY A 964 -10.71 -13.04 -66.08
CA GLY A 964 -10.79 -13.47 -67.48
C GLY A 964 -12.16 -13.15 -68.09
N ASP A 965 -12.84 -14.16 -68.61
CA ASP A 965 -14.16 -14.00 -69.27
C ASP A 965 -15.35 -14.18 -68.32
N ARG A 966 -15.10 -14.21 -67.00
CA ARG A 966 -16.15 -14.29 -65.97
C ARG A 966 -16.05 -13.16 -64.94
N TRP A 967 -17.20 -12.75 -64.43
CA TRP A 967 -17.36 -11.87 -63.30
C TRP A 967 -17.58 -12.67 -62.02
N VAL A 968 -16.88 -12.32 -60.95
CA VAL A 968 -16.99 -12.95 -59.63
C VAL A 968 -17.14 -11.91 -58.53
N VAL A 969 -17.67 -12.31 -57.37
CA VAL A 969 -17.71 -11.47 -56.18
C VAL A 969 -16.27 -11.25 -55.66
N ALA A 970 -15.93 -9.99 -55.38
CA ALA A 970 -14.62 -9.61 -54.86
C ALA A 970 -14.35 -10.19 -53.45
N GLN A 971 -13.09 -10.46 -53.14
CA GLN A 971 -12.72 -10.98 -51.82
C GLN A 971 -13.03 -9.95 -50.73
N GLY A 972 -13.80 -10.37 -49.72
CA GLY A 972 -14.25 -9.49 -48.63
C GLY A 972 -15.58 -8.76 -48.87
N ALA A 973 -16.11 -8.69 -50.09
CA ALA A 973 -17.36 -7.95 -50.38
C ALA A 973 -18.58 -8.48 -49.60
N ASN A 974 -18.60 -9.78 -49.27
CA ASN A 974 -19.64 -10.41 -48.44
C ASN A 974 -19.52 -10.08 -46.93
N GLN A 975 -18.49 -9.35 -46.48
CA GLN A 975 -18.29 -9.05 -45.05
C GLN A 975 -19.19 -7.90 -44.55
N GLY A 976 -20.45 -8.27 -44.33
CA GLY A 976 -21.24 -7.70 -43.22
C GLY A 976 -22.37 -6.74 -43.58
N ALA A 977 -22.72 -6.53 -44.85
CA ALA A 977 -23.90 -5.70 -45.20
C ALA A 977 -24.54 -6.00 -46.58
N LEU A 978 -23.73 -6.39 -47.57
CA LEU A 978 -24.11 -6.39 -48.98
C LEU A 978 -24.10 -7.81 -49.54
N THR A 979 -25.19 -8.22 -50.20
CA THR A 979 -25.33 -9.53 -50.85
C THR A 979 -25.76 -9.33 -52.29
N ILE A 980 -24.97 -9.82 -53.25
CA ILE A 980 -25.32 -9.79 -54.68
C ILE A 980 -26.38 -10.84 -54.98
N ASP A 981 -27.33 -10.51 -55.86
CA ASP A 981 -28.30 -11.46 -56.40
C ASP A 981 -27.60 -12.51 -57.29
N PRO A 982 -27.68 -13.82 -56.97
CA PRO A 982 -27.14 -14.87 -57.82
C PRO A 982 -27.70 -14.87 -59.24
N ALA A 983 -28.96 -14.42 -59.45
CA ALA A 983 -29.54 -14.32 -60.79
C ALA A 983 -28.83 -13.24 -61.62
N PHE A 984 -28.56 -12.06 -61.03
CA PHE A 984 -27.74 -11.01 -61.65
C PHE A 984 -26.37 -11.53 -62.07
N LEU A 985 -25.62 -12.17 -61.15
CA LEU A 985 -24.27 -12.63 -61.44
C LEU A 985 -24.24 -13.72 -62.52
N ASN A 986 -25.22 -14.63 -62.52
CA ASN A 986 -25.36 -15.65 -63.57
C ASN A 986 -25.73 -15.03 -64.93
N GLY A 987 -26.64 -14.04 -64.95
CA GLY A 987 -27.03 -13.33 -66.17
C GLY A 987 -25.87 -12.54 -66.78
N LEU A 988 -25.11 -11.81 -65.96
CA LEU A 988 -23.93 -11.05 -66.36
C LEU A 988 -22.84 -11.96 -66.95
N ASN A 989 -22.55 -13.10 -66.31
CA ASN A 989 -21.60 -14.09 -66.82
C ASN A 989 -22.04 -14.70 -68.15
N LYS A 990 -23.33 -15.03 -68.28
CA LYS A 990 -23.90 -15.56 -69.52
C LYS A 990 -23.76 -14.55 -70.67
N LEU A 991 -24.09 -13.28 -70.44
CA LEU A 991 -23.91 -12.22 -71.45
C LEU A 991 -22.44 -12.00 -71.80
N THR A 992 -21.53 -12.01 -70.82
CA THR A 992 -20.09 -11.79 -71.06
C THR A 992 -19.51 -12.88 -71.96
N ARG A 993 -19.77 -14.16 -71.65
CA ARG A 993 -19.34 -15.29 -72.49
C ARG A 993 -19.89 -15.22 -73.91
N ILE A 994 -21.16 -14.86 -74.08
CA ILE A 994 -21.76 -14.71 -75.41
C ILE A 994 -21.10 -13.53 -76.13
N SER A 995 -20.82 -12.41 -75.43
CA SER A 995 -20.24 -11.23 -76.05
C SER A 995 -18.80 -11.41 -76.51
N THR A 996 -17.97 -12.20 -75.83
CA THR A 996 -16.58 -12.45 -76.28
C THR A 996 -16.54 -13.28 -77.56
N VAL A 997 -17.54 -14.12 -77.81
CA VAL A 997 -17.69 -14.87 -79.06
C VAL A 997 -18.32 -14.02 -80.17
N LEU A 998 -19.34 -13.20 -79.86
CA LEU A 998 -20.08 -12.42 -80.86
C LEU A 998 -19.36 -11.14 -81.32
N PHE A 999 -18.71 -10.43 -80.41
CA PHE A 999 -18.16 -9.08 -80.63
C PHE A 999 -16.63 -8.97 -80.42
N PRO A 1000 -15.80 -9.90 -80.98
CA PRO A 1000 -14.37 -9.94 -80.70
C PRO A 1000 -13.59 -8.71 -81.22
N ALA A 1001 -14.20 -7.93 -82.13
CA ALA A 1001 -13.67 -6.67 -82.66
C ALA A 1001 -14.64 -5.49 -82.44
N GLY A 1002 -15.53 -5.60 -81.45
CA GLY A 1002 -16.59 -4.61 -81.17
C GLY A 1002 -17.84 -4.77 -82.04
N ASP A 1003 -17.68 -4.92 -83.35
CA ASP A 1003 -18.78 -5.31 -84.26
C ASP A 1003 -19.11 -6.81 -84.17
N ALA A 1004 -20.36 -7.16 -84.48
CA ALA A 1004 -20.80 -8.54 -84.61
C ALA A 1004 -20.06 -9.21 -85.79
N ARG A 1005 -19.16 -10.16 -85.49
CA ARG A 1005 -18.41 -10.93 -86.49
C ARG A 1005 -17.95 -12.27 -85.91
N VAL A 1006 -18.68 -13.32 -86.26
CA VAL A 1006 -18.39 -14.71 -85.84
C VAL A 1006 -17.91 -15.52 -87.05
N ARG A 1007 -16.74 -16.12 -86.95
CA ARG A 1007 -16.20 -17.05 -87.95
C ARG A 1007 -16.39 -18.50 -87.55
N TYR A 1008 -16.72 -19.31 -88.55
CA TYR A 1008 -16.93 -20.73 -88.42
C TYR A 1008 -16.70 -21.40 -89.78
N GLU A 1009 -16.51 -22.71 -89.78
CA GLU A 1009 -16.40 -23.53 -90.98
C GLU A 1009 -17.46 -24.61 -90.95
N LEU A 1010 -17.96 -24.99 -92.13
CA LEU A 1010 -18.89 -26.10 -92.30
C LEU A 1010 -18.23 -27.19 -93.17
N GLN A 1011 -18.40 -28.44 -92.77
CA GLN A 1011 -18.04 -29.62 -93.55
C GLN A 1011 -19.28 -30.52 -93.69
N ALA A 1012 -19.70 -30.75 -94.94
CA ALA A 1012 -20.82 -31.64 -95.23
C ALA A 1012 -20.49 -33.09 -94.82
N VAL A 1013 -21.47 -33.79 -94.24
CA VAL A 1013 -21.36 -35.19 -93.85
C VAL A 1013 -22.19 -36.04 -94.81
N GLN A 1014 -21.66 -37.21 -95.19
CA GLN A 1014 -22.39 -38.16 -96.03
C GLN A 1014 -23.69 -38.61 -95.36
N THR A 1015 -24.80 -38.47 -96.08
CA THR A 1015 -26.13 -38.92 -95.68
C THR A 1015 -26.63 -39.91 -96.74
N PRO A 1016 -26.85 -41.19 -96.40
CA PRO A 1016 -27.32 -42.18 -97.37
C PRO A 1016 -28.62 -41.74 -98.07
N GLY A 1017 -28.72 -42.00 -99.38
CA GLY A 1017 -29.86 -41.63 -100.22
C GLY A 1017 -29.90 -40.16 -100.67
N VAL A 1018 -28.97 -39.31 -100.23
CA VAL A 1018 -28.81 -37.91 -100.69
C VAL A 1018 -27.72 -37.83 -101.75
N THR A 1019 -28.05 -37.35 -102.94
CA THR A 1019 -27.14 -37.26 -104.10
C THR A 1019 -26.47 -35.90 -104.24
N ASP A 1020 -27.17 -34.83 -103.84
CA ASP A 1020 -26.74 -33.44 -103.89
C ASP A 1020 -27.31 -32.70 -102.66
N MET A 1021 -26.55 -31.78 -102.08
CA MET A 1021 -26.92 -31.01 -100.89
C MET A 1021 -26.24 -29.63 -100.92
N LYS A 1022 -27.02 -28.56 -100.76
CA LYS A 1022 -26.55 -27.16 -100.71
C LYS A 1022 -27.01 -26.50 -99.43
N PHE A 1023 -26.07 -25.93 -98.69
CA PHE A 1023 -26.35 -25.00 -97.59
C PHE A 1023 -26.05 -23.59 -98.08
N VAL A 1024 -27.09 -22.78 -98.31
CA VAL A 1024 -26.98 -21.40 -98.80
C VAL A 1024 -27.11 -20.45 -97.61
N LEU A 1025 -26.08 -19.63 -97.36
CA LEU A 1025 -25.96 -18.79 -96.17
C LEU A 1025 -25.41 -17.41 -96.55
N SER A 1026 -26.29 -16.40 -96.61
CA SER A 1026 -25.96 -14.96 -96.81
C SER A 1026 -24.87 -14.68 -97.86
N GLY A 1027 -25.01 -15.23 -99.06
CA GLY A 1027 -24.12 -15.01 -100.20
C GLY A 1027 -22.95 -15.99 -100.35
N ARG A 1028 -22.88 -17.06 -99.54
CA ARG A 1028 -21.97 -18.20 -99.73
C ARG A 1028 -22.74 -19.51 -99.70
N GLU A 1029 -22.28 -20.52 -100.43
CA GLU A 1029 -22.82 -21.87 -100.36
C GLU A 1029 -21.77 -22.93 -100.02
N LEU A 1030 -22.21 -23.98 -99.30
CA LEU A 1030 -21.52 -25.26 -99.19
C LEU A 1030 -22.30 -26.26 -100.06
N HIS A 1031 -21.75 -26.59 -101.24
CA HIS A 1031 -22.31 -27.56 -102.18
C HIS A 1031 -21.60 -28.90 -102.07
N TYR A 1032 -22.36 -29.96 -101.81
CA TYR A 1032 -21.88 -31.32 -101.61
C TYR A 1032 -22.67 -32.34 -102.42
N PHE A 1033 -22.03 -32.95 -103.41
CA PHE A 1033 -22.54 -33.99 -104.30
C PHE A 1033 -21.76 -35.30 -104.11
N ASN A 1034 -21.52 -35.66 -102.83
CA ASN A 1034 -20.73 -36.82 -102.40
C ASN A 1034 -19.25 -36.82 -102.84
N GLN A 1035 -18.67 -35.66 -103.18
CA GLN A 1035 -17.24 -35.54 -103.43
C GLN A 1035 -16.40 -35.66 -102.13
N LYS A 1036 -15.07 -35.47 -102.23
CA LYS A 1036 -14.18 -35.43 -101.06
C LYS A 1036 -14.62 -34.31 -100.11
N GLN A 1037 -14.89 -34.65 -98.86
CA GLN A 1037 -15.29 -33.69 -97.83
C GLN A 1037 -14.17 -32.67 -97.54
N ALA A 1038 -14.53 -31.40 -97.45
CA ALA A 1038 -13.65 -30.28 -97.13
C ALA A 1038 -14.33 -29.33 -96.13
N TRP A 1039 -13.53 -28.56 -95.40
CA TRP A 1039 -14.02 -27.47 -94.57
C TRP A 1039 -14.17 -26.22 -95.44
N VAL A 1040 -15.35 -25.60 -95.41
CA VAL A 1040 -15.64 -24.33 -96.11
C VAL A 1040 -15.86 -23.25 -95.05
N PRO A 1041 -15.09 -22.15 -95.03
CA PRO A 1041 -15.26 -21.07 -94.06
C PRO A 1041 -16.47 -20.20 -94.38
N PHE A 1042 -17.08 -19.67 -93.32
CA PHE A 1042 -18.24 -18.77 -93.32
C PHE A 1042 -18.06 -17.67 -92.26
N GLU A 1043 -18.84 -16.59 -92.41
CA GLU A 1043 -18.88 -15.45 -91.50
C GLU A 1043 -20.35 -15.15 -91.18
N TRP A 1044 -20.65 -14.85 -89.91
CA TRP A 1044 -21.98 -14.39 -89.48
C TRP A 1044 -21.86 -13.06 -88.70
N PRO A 1045 -22.67 -12.04 -89.03
CA PRO A 1045 -23.56 -11.94 -90.18
C PRO A 1045 -22.78 -11.96 -91.51
N GLY A 1046 -23.41 -12.46 -92.58
CA GLY A 1046 -22.81 -12.44 -93.91
C GLY A 1046 -22.76 -11.04 -94.53
N GLN A 1047 -21.90 -10.86 -95.53
CA GLN A 1047 -21.66 -9.57 -96.18
C GLN A 1047 -22.67 -9.25 -97.32
N SER A 1048 -23.52 -10.21 -97.70
CA SER A 1048 -24.61 -10.01 -98.66
C SER A 1048 -25.69 -9.06 -98.13
N LEU A 1049 -26.33 -8.29 -99.01
CA LEU A 1049 -27.60 -7.62 -98.69
C LEU A 1049 -28.74 -8.66 -98.62
N GLU A 1050 -28.75 -9.60 -99.56
CA GLU A 1050 -29.66 -10.73 -99.59
C GLU A 1050 -29.28 -11.73 -98.49
N ASN A 1051 -29.92 -11.57 -97.34
CA ASN A 1051 -29.77 -12.44 -96.17
C ASN A 1051 -30.88 -13.48 -96.15
N LEU A 1052 -30.76 -14.44 -97.06
CA LEU A 1052 -31.49 -15.70 -97.02
C LEU A 1052 -30.58 -16.80 -96.45
N SER A 1053 -31.17 -17.72 -95.69
CA SER A 1053 -30.52 -18.94 -95.20
C SER A 1053 -31.47 -20.11 -95.40
N HIS A 1054 -31.07 -21.09 -96.20
CA HIS A 1054 -31.90 -22.25 -96.56
C HIS A 1054 -31.05 -23.50 -96.86
N ILE A 1055 -31.69 -24.66 -96.89
CA ILE A 1055 -31.06 -25.94 -97.25
C ILE A 1055 -31.77 -26.52 -98.47
N GLU A 1056 -31.02 -26.80 -99.52
CA GLU A 1056 -31.47 -27.57 -100.68
C GLU A 1056 -30.85 -28.96 -100.65
N TRP A 1057 -31.57 -29.97 -101.14
CA TRP A 1057 -31.04 -31.31 -101.35
C TRP A 1057 -31.78 -32.06 -102.45
N ARG A 1058 -31.15 -33.10 -102.97
CA ARG A 1058 -31.70 -34.05 -103.94
C ARG A 1058 -31.46 -35.47 -103.46
N THR A 1059 -32.42 -36.35 -103.68
CA THR A 1059 -32.32 -37.76 -103.28
C THR A 1059 -32.26 -38.68 -104.50
N GLU A 1060 -31.84 -39.92 -104.33
CA GLU A 1060 -31.81 -40.92 -105.41
C GLU A 1060 -33.19 -41.16 -106.05
N GLN A 1061 -34.27 -40.93 -105.28
CA GLN A 1061 -35.65 -41.19 -105.66
C GLN A 1061 -36.46 -39.90 -105.92
N GLY A 1062 -35.85 -38.71 -105.92
CA GLY A 1062 -36.58 -37.45 -105.91
C GLY A 1062 -35.83 -36.26 -106.51
N GLY A 1063 -36.60 -35.29 -107.02
CA GLY A 1063 -36.07 -34.03 -107.54
C GLY A 1063 -35.43 -33.13 -106.46
N LEU A 1064 -34.98 -31.95 -106.87
CA LEU A 1064 -34.49 -30.92 -105.95
C LEU A 1064 -35.61 -30.52 -104.97
N ARG A 1065 -35.28 -30.48 -103.68
CA ARG A 1065 -36.13 -29.99 -102.60
C ARG A 1065 -35.41 -28.87 -101.87
N THR A 1066 -36.17 -27.91 -101.35
CA THR A 1066 -35.67 -26.78 -100.54
C THR A 1066 -36.52 -26.69 -99.27
N ALA A 1067 -35.90 -26.40 -98.14
CA ALA A 1067 -36.60 -26.20 -96.87
C ALA A 1067 -35.81 -25.37 -95.86
N LEU A 1068 -36.50 -25.05 -94.76
CA LEU A 1068 -36.00 -24.35 -93.57
C LEU A 1068 -35.65 -22.88 -93.80
N ASP A 1069 -36.07 -22.33 -94.93
CA ASP A 1069 -36.00 -20.95 -95.37
C ASP A 1069 -36.17 -19.97 -94.21
N SER A 1070 -35.15 -19.14 -94.02
CA SER A 1070 -35.05 -18.17 -92.93
C SER A 1070 -34.44 -16.89 -93.46
N GLN A 1071 -35.21 -15.81 -93.47
CA GLN A 1071 -34.77 -14.48 -93.91
C GLN A 1071 -34.22 -13.66 -92.74
N GLY A 1072 -33.48 -12.60 -93.06
CA GLY A 1072 -32.95 -11.65 -92.08
C GLY A 1072 -31.53 -12.01 -91.60
N ARG A 1073 -30.91 -11.12 -90.84
CA ARG A 1073 -29.51 -11.31 -90.38
C ARG A 1073 -29.40 -12.48 -89.40
N PHE A 1074 -30.48 -12.84 -88.71
CA PHE A 1074 -30.55 -14.03 -87.87
C PHE A 1074 -31.03 -15.29 -88.61
N GLY A 1075 -31.13 -15.29 -89.95
CA GLY A 1075 -31.55 -16.45 -90.74
C GLY A 1075 -30.77 -17.72 -90.42
N LEU A 1076 -29.43 -17.63 -90.33
CA LEU A 1076 -28.57 -18.73 -89.85
C LEU A 1076 -28.96 -19.20 -88.45
N ILE A 1077 -29.25 -18.29 -87.53
CA ILE A 1077 -29.52 -18.61 -86.13
C ILE A 1077 -30.88 -19.32 -86.00
N ARG A 1078 -31.90 -18.86 -86.73
CA ARG A 1078 -33.20 -19.56 -86.86
C ARG A 1078 -33.03 -20.95 -87.51
N LEU A 1079 -32.11 -21.11 -88.45
CA LEU A 1079 -31.77 -22.40 -89.05
C LEU A 1079 -31.05 -23.34 -88.05
N LEU A 1080 -30.13 -22.80 -87.24
CA LEU A 1080 -29.43 -23.55 -86.18
C LEU A 1080 -30.35 -23.93 -85.02
N GLU A 1081 -31.34 -23.11 -84.68
CA GLU A 1081 -32.36 -23.43 -83.68
C GLU A 1081 -33.21 -24.64 -84.10
N ARG A 1082 -33.46 -24.79 -85.40
CA ARG A 1082 -34.15 -25.94 -86.00
C ARG A 1082 -33.24 -27.18 -86.16
N ALA A 1083 -31.96 -27.10 -85.78
CA ALA A 1083 -31.01 -28.20 -85.85
C ALA A 1083 -30.96 -28.99 -84.53
N LYS A 1084 -30.89 -30.32 -84.61
CA LYS A 1084 -30.40 -31.13 -83.49
C LYS A 1084 -28.88 -30.99 -83.42
N VAL A 1085 -28.40 -30.19 -82.48
CA VAL A 1085 -26.98 -29.96 -82.20
C VAL A 1085 -26.43 -31.06 -81.31
N SER A 1086 -25.29 -31.65 -81.69
CA SER A 1086 -24.54 -32.62 -80.87
C SER A 1086 -23.07 -32.23 -80.87
N GLN A 1087 -22.54 -31.85 -79.70
CA GLN A 1087 -21.11 -31.53 -79.55
C GLN A 1087 -20.27 -32.81 -79.69
N GLN A 1088 -19.23 -32.76 -80.53
CA GLN A 1088 -18.31 -33.87 -80.78
C GLN A 1088 -16.97 -33.69 -80.06
N ASP A 1089 -16.48 -32.45 -79.99
CA ASP A 1089 -15.33 -32.04 -79.17
C ASP A 1089 -15.46 -30.56 -78.77
N ASN A 1090 -14.39 -29.94 -78.24
CA ASN A 1090 -14.41 -28.55 -77.77
C ASN A 1090 -14.63 -27.49 -78.87
N ALA A 1091 -14.51 -27.84 -80.15
CA ALA A 1091 -14.67 -26.89 -81.27
C ALA A 1091 -15.60 -27.39 -82.38
N ARG A 1092 -15.90 -28.70 -82.45
CA ARG A 1092 -16.75 -29.32 -83.46
C ARG A 1092 -18.12 -29.75 -82.95
N TYR A 1093 -19.14 -29.42 -83.73
CA TYR A 1093 -20.55 -29.69 -83.46
C TYR A 1093 -21.17 -30.37 -84.69
N LEU A 1094 -21.77 -31.55 -84.51
CA LEU A 1094 -22.60 -32.17 -85.52
C LEU A 1094 -23.99 -31.53 -85.49
N LEU A 1095 -24.36 -30.87 -86.58
CA LEU A 1095 -25.67 -30.32 -86.83
C LEU A 1095 -26.47 -31.32 -87.66
N THR A 1096 -27.69 -31.65 -87.22
CA THR A 1096 -28.59 -32.56 -87.94
C THR A 1096 -29.96 -31.92 -88.11
N TRP A 1097 -30.46 -31.87 -89.34
CA TRP A 1097 -31.82 -31.43 -89.67
C TRP A 1097 -32.63 -32.58 -90.27
N THR A 1098 -33.91 -32.65 -89.94
CA THR A 1098 -34.88 -33.58 -90.55
C THR A 1098 -36.05 -32.77 -91.13
N PRO A 1099 -35.87 -32.10 -92.28
CA PRO A 1099 -36.87 -31.19 -92.84
C PRO A 1099 -38.12 -31.91 -93.37
N ASP A 1100 -38.01 -33.19 -93.73
CA ASP A 1100 -39.13 -34.05 -94.10
C ASP A 1100 -39.27 -35.17 -93.06
N THR A 1101 -40.22 -35.01 -92.14
CA THR A 1101 -40.54 -35.98 -91.09
C THR A 1101 -41.16 -37.27 -91.62
N SER A 1102 -41.64 -37.30 -92.88
CA SER A 1102 -42.24 -38.51 -93.48
C SER A 1102 -41.19 -39.46 -94.07
N GLN A 1103 -40.08 -38.93 -94.59
CA GLN A 1103 -38.94 -39.72 -95.08
C GLN A 1103 -37.81 -39.85 -94.04
N GLY A 1104 -37.79 -39.00 -93.01
CA GLY A 1104 -36.87 -39.10 -91.87
C GLY A 1104 -35.39 -38.88 -92.19
N ILE A 1105 -35.07 -38.41 -93.39
CA ILE A 1105 -33.69 -38.27 -93.90
C ILE A 1105 -32.95 -37.20 -93.07
N PRO A 1106 -31.86 -37.56 -92.36
CA PRO A 1106 -31.13 -36.64 -91.50
C PRO A 1106 -30.00 -35.94 -92.27
N LEU A 1107 -30.24 -34.72 -92.75
CA LEU A 1107 -29.22 -33.89 -93.38
C LEU A 1107 -28.19 -33.48 -92.32
N LYS A 1108 -26.89 -33.71 -92.58
CA LYS A 1108 -25.83 -33.59 -91.57
C LYS A 1108 -24.66 -32.72 -92.03
N VAL A 1109 -24.21 -31.84 -91.15
CA VAL A 1109 -23.03 -30.98 -91.32
C VAL A 1109 -22.25 -30.93 -90.02
N GLN A 1110 -20.92 -31.02 -90.08
CA GLN A 1110 -20.08 -30.62 -88.95
C GLN A 1110 -19.81 -29.11 -89.04
N LEU A 1111 -20.10 -28.38 -87.97
CA LEU A 1111 -19.66 -27.01 -87.75
C LEU A 1111 -18.39 -27.02 -86.89
N ARG A 1112 -17.38 -26.23 -87.28
CA ARG A 1112 -16.20 -25.92 -86.47
C ARG A 1112 -16.16 -24.41 -86.23
N SER A 1113 -15.93 -23.94 -85.01
CA SER A 1113 -15.76 -22.50 -84.74
C SER A 1113 -14.32 -22.15 -84.40
N GLU A 1114 -13.93 -20.89 -84.65
CA GLU A 1114 -12.69 -20.29 -84.16
C GLU A 1114 -12.75 -20.02 -82.64
N ALA A 1115 -13.94 -19.78 -82.07
CA ALA A 1115 -14.10 -19.46 -80.65
C ALA A 1115 -15.49 -19.89 -80.10
N GLY A 1116 -15.50 -20.57 -78.96
CA GLY A 1116 -16.73 -21.03 -78.31
C GLY A 1116 -17.59 -21.94 -79.19
N GLY A 1117 -18.90 -21.82 -79.09
CA GLY A 1117 -19.86 -22.44 -80.02
C GLY A 1117 -20.03 -21.67 -81.34
N GLY A 1118 -19.31 -20.55 -81.52
CA GLY A 1118 -19.54 -19.64 -82.64
C GLY A 1118 -21.00 -19.17 -82.72
N PRO A 1119 -21.68 -19.31 -83.87
CA PRO A 1119 -23.06 -18.86 -84.02
C PRO A 1119 -24.05 -19.66 -83.14
N LEU A 1120 -23.66 -20.82 -82.60
CA LEU A 1120 -24.49 -21.58 -81.64
C LEU A 1120 -24.63 -20.86 -80.29
N ASP A 1121 -23.66 -20.06 -79.86
CA ASP A 1121 -23.74 -19.34 -78.58
C ASP A 1121 -24.81 -18.21 -78.63
N VAL A 1122 -25.25 -17.77 -79.81
CA VAL A 1122 -26.41 -16.87 -79.98
C VAL A 1122 -27.70 -17.53 -79.47
N LEU A 1123 -27.84 -18.87 -79.61
CA LEU A 1123 -29.01 -19.61 -79.13
C LEU A 1123 -29.15 -19.56 -77.60
N GLN A 1124 -28.07 -19.26 -76.87
CA GLN A 1124 -28.16 -19.04 -75.42
C GLN A 1124 -28.97 -17.78 -75.07
N LEU A 1125 -29.17 -16.84 -76.00
CA LEU A 1125 -30.00 -15.63 -75.78
C LEU A 1125 -31.51 -15.89 -75.90
N ARG A 1126 -31.95 -17.07 -76.37
CA ARG A 1126 -33.37 -17.45 -76.41
C ARG A 1126 -33.97 -17.36 -75.01
N ASN A 1127 -35.06 -16.60 -74.87
CA ASN A 1127 -35.74 -16.32 -73.60
C ASN A 1127 -34.85 -15.67 -72.52
N PHE A 1128 -33.76 -14.99 -72.90
CA PHE A 1128 -32.93 -14.26 -71.93
C PHE A 1128 -33.58 -12.93 -71.52
N ALA A 1129 -33.84 -12.78 -70.23
CA ALA A 1129 -34.26 -11.52 -69.59
C ALA A 1129 -33.16 -11.03 -68.63
N LEU A 1130 -32.96 -9.71 -68.58
CA LEU A 1130 -31.96 -9.09 -67.71
C LEU A 1130 -32.52 -8.95 -66.27
N PRO A 1131 -31.86 -9.47 -65.22
CA PRO A 1131 -32.36 -9.40 -63.84
C PRO A 1131 -32.58 -7.97 -63.35
N ALA A 1132 -33.63 -7.74 -62.57
CA ALA A 1132 -34.09 -6.40 -62.20
C ALA A 1132 -33.42 -5.80 -60.93
N GLN A 1133 -32.60 -6.58 -60.22
CA GLN A 1133 -31.87 -6.17 -59.02
C GLN A 1133 -30.41 -6.62 -59.14
N VAL A 1134 -29.50 -5.90 -58.47
CA VAL A 1134 -28.08 -6.25 -58.33
C VAL A 1134 -27.82 -6.82 -56.93
N PHE A 1135 -28.47 -6.25 -55.92
CA PHE A 1135 -28.32 -6.60 -54.52
C PHE A 1135 -29.63 -7.06 -53.89
N VAL A 1136 -29.55 -8.09 -53.05
CA VAL A 1136 -30.69 -8.58 -52.26
C VAL A 1136 -30.95 -7.60 -51.10
N THR A 1137 -31.96 -6.74 -51.25
CA THR A 1137 -32.49 -5.95 -50.13
C THR A 1137 -33.59 -6.73 -49.41
N ALA A 1138 -33.65 -6.62 -48.08
CA ALA A 1138 -34.54 -7.44 -47.24
C ALA A 1138 -36.06 -7.21 -47.44
N ALA A 1139 -36.45 -6.30 -48.35
CA ALA A 1139 -37.83 -6.06 -48.75
C ALA A 1139 -38.39 -7.13 -49.71
N ALA A 1140 -37.55 -8.01 -50.28
CA ALA A 1140 -37.95 -8.96 -51.31
C ALA A 1140 -38.69 -10.23 -50.82
N ASN A 1141 -38.88 -10.42 -49.51
CA ASN A 1141 -39.62 -11.57 -48.96
C ASN A 1141 -41.15 -11.38 -49.06
N GLY A 1142 -41.67 -11.28 -50.29
CA GLY A 1142 -43.09 -11.29 -50.62
C GLY A 1142 -43.75 -12.66 -50.47
N GLY A 1143 -43.67 -13.27 -49.28
CA GLY A 1143 -44.38 -14.51 -48.96
C GLY A 1143 -45.91 -14.33 -48.99
N PRO A 1144 -46.70 -15.38 -49.23
CA PRO A 1144 -48.14 -15.28 -49.33
C PRO A 1144 -48.76 -14.83 -48.00
N LYS A 1145 -49.80 -13.98 -48.08
CA LYS A 1145 -50.56 -13.51 -46.91
C LYS A 1145 -51.16 -14.68 -46.14
N VAL A 1146 -50.69 -14.90 -44.92
CA VAL A 1146 -51.38 -15.71 -43.90
C VAL A 1146 -52.09 -14.77 -42.93
N SER A 1147 -53.35 -15.05 -42.62
CA SER A 1147 -54.19 -14.23 -41.73
C SER A 1147 -53.74 -14.29 -40.27
N ALA A 1148 -54.14 -13.30 -39.48
CA ALA A 1148 -53.71 -13.11 -38.10
C ALA A 1148 -54.09 -14.29 -37.17
N ILE A 1149 -53.15 -14.68 -36.31
CA ILE A 1149 -53.36 -15.50 -35.11
C ILE A 1149 -52.52 -14.89 -33.98
N ASN A 1150 -53.13 -14.70 -32.80
CA ASN A 1150 -52.44 -14.15 -31.62
C ASN A 1150 -51.54 -15.21 -30.94
N PRO A 1151 -50.44 -14.82 -30.28
CA PRO A 1151 -49.71 -15.70 -29.38
C PRO A 1151 -50.56 -16.07 -28.14
N PRO A 1152 -50.32 -17.24 -27.51
CA PRO A 1152 -51.11 -17.71 -26.36
C PRO A 1152 -50.79 -16.96 -25.06
N PRO A 1153 -51.70 -16.97 -24.07
CA PRO A 1153 -51.50 -16.34 -22.77
C PRO A 1153 -50.48 -17.08 -21.89
N LEU A 1154 -49.88 -16.35 -20.95
CA LEU A 1154 -48.93 -16.87 -19.96
C LEU A 1154 -49.58 -17.84 -18.96
N PRO A 1155 -48.83 -18.81 -18.40
CA PRO A 1155 -49.35 -19.72 -17.38
C PRO A 1155 -49.67 -18.99 -16.06
N PRO A 1156 -50.75 -19.38 -15.35
CA PRO A 1156 -51.26 -18.63 -14.20
C PRO A 1156 -50.31 -18.53 -13.00
N SER A 1157 -49.31 -19.41 -12.91
CA SER A 1157 -48.25 -19.36 -11.89
C SER A 1157 -47.42 -18.07 -11.95
N ALA A 1158 -47.28 -17.44 -13.13
CA ALA A 1158 -46.56 -16.18 -13.29
C ALA A 1158 -47.36 -14.94 -12.82
N ILE A 1159 -48.68 -15.06 -12.68
CA ILE A 1159 -49.56 -13.97 -12.24
C ILE A 1159 -49.68 -13.96 -10.71
N ALA A 1160 -49.77 -15.14 -10.09
CA ALA A 1160 -49.84 -15.29 -8.63
C ALA A 1160 -48.58 -14.76 -7.91
N SER A 1161 -47.40 -14.92 -8.50
CA SER A 1161 -46.13 -14.45 -7.93
C SER A 1161 -45.95 -12.92 -7.92
N ALA A 1162 -46.77 -12.17 -8.67
CA ALA A 1162 -46.67 -10.72 -8.76
C ALA A 1162 -47.43 -9.96 -7.64
N GLN A 1163 -48.23 -10.65 -6.82
CA GLN A 1163 -49.17 -10.01 -5.88
C GLN A 1163 -48.74 -10.04 -4.39
N HIS A 1164 -47.57 -10.60 -4.06
CA HIS A 1164 -47.14 -10.80 -2.67
C HIS A 1164 -45.80 -10.15 -2.26
N ALA A 1165 -45.28 -9.20 -3.04
CA ALA A 1165 -44.01 -8.52 -2.76
C ALA A 1165 -44.11 -6.99 -2.87
N ALA A 1166 -44.71 -6.33 -1.87
CA ALA A 1166 -44.72 -4.87 -1.74
C ALA A 1166 -44.67 -4.43 -0.27
N VAL A 1167 -43.50 -3.95 0.18
CA VAL A 1167 -43.30 -3.25 1.46
C VAL A 1167 -42.44 -2.01 1.19
N PRO A 1168 -42.86 -0.79 1.57
CA PRO A 1168 -42.13 0.44 1.25
C PRO A 1168 -40.99 0.73 2.24
N LEU A 1169 -39.96 1.43 1.76
CA LEU A 1169 -38.94 2.07 2.59
C LEU A 1169 -39.26 3.56 2.80
N PRO A 1170 -38.82 4.17 3.91
CA PRO A 1170 -39.23 5.53 4.30
C PRO A 1170 -38.42 6.63 3.60
N SER A 1171 -39.04 7.79 3.43
CA SER A 1171 -38.39 9.05 3.04
C SER A 1171 -38.86 10.16 3.97
N GLY A 1172 -37.95 10.96 4.52
CA GLY A 1172 -38.28 12.07 5.40
C GLY A 1172 -37.42 13.30 5.14
N LEU A 1173 -38.08 14.44 4.91
CA LEU A 1173 -37.63 15.83 5.07
C LEU A 1173 -38.91 16.71 5.12
N PRO A 1174 -38.93 17.86 5.82
CA PRO A 1174 -40.18 18.48 6.28
C PRO A 1174 -40.67 19.69 5.45
N ASP A 1175 -41.83 20.20 5.90
CA ASP A 1175 -42.45 21.51 5.66
C ASP A 1175 -43.14 21.79 4.30
N GLY A 1176 -44.46 22.08 4.39
CA GLY A 1176 -45.36 22.34 3.26
C GLY A 1176 -46.84 22.28 3.66
N LEU A 1177 -47.33 23.33 4.31
CA LEU A 1177 -48.67 23.44 4.94
C LEU A 1177 -49.90 23.23 4.03
N ALA A 1178 -51.04 23.01 4.71
CA ALA A 1178 -52.45 23.26 4.32
C ALA A 1178 -53.34 22.04 3.99
N VAL A 1179 -54.17 21.68 4.99
CA VAL A 1179 -55.32 20.76 4.93
C VAL A 1179 -56.55 21.44 4.32
N SER A 1180 -57.39 20.70 3.58
CA SER A 1180 -58.86 20.88 3.60
C SER A 1180 -59.63 19.62 3.14
N ASP A 1181 -60.24 18.94 4.12
CA ASP A 1181 -61.66 18.58 4.17
C ASP A 1181 -62.38 17.66 3.16
N ASN A 1182 -62.92 16.57 3.76
CA ASN A 1182 -64.35 16.18 3.80
C ASN A 1182 -64.94 15.08 2.86
N VAL A 1183 -65.30 13.95 3.50
CA VAL A 1183 -66.70 13.47 3.77
C VAL A 1183 -67.57 13.10 2.54
N ARG A 1184 -68.31 11.97 2.48
CA ARG A 1184 -68.94 11.13 3.53
C ARG A 1184 -69.39 9.75 2.97
N SER A 1185 -69.71 8.81 3.87
CA SER A 1185 -70.79 7.78 3.72
C SER A 1185 -70.64 6.64 2.68
N ALA A 1186 -71.29 5.47 2.82
CA ALA A 1186 -71.92 4.86 4.01
C ALA A 1186 -72.16 3.32 3.89
N ALA A 1187 -71.98 2.63 5.02
CA ALA A 1187 -72.84 1.61 5.64
C ALA A 1187 -73.21 0.25 4.97
N ALA A 1188 -72.97 -0.81 5.77
CA ALA A 1188 -73.88 -1.92 6.15
C ALA A 1188 -74.08 -3.15 5.23
N ALA A 1189 -74.45 -4.35 5.75
CA ALA A 1189 -74.25 -5.00 7.08
C ALA A 1189 -74.80 -6.47 7.11
N LYS A 1190 -74.34 -7.30 8.08
CA LYS A 1190 -74.98 -8.55 8.62
C LYS A 1190 -75.08 -9.78 7.67
N THR A 1191 -75.24 -11.06 8.08
CA THR A 1191 -75.04 -11.82 9.36
C THR A 1191 -75.00 -13.36 9.13
N THR A 1192 -74.07 -14.06 9.80
CA THR A 1192 -74.18 -15.32 10.60
C THR A 1192 -74.96 -16.60 10.15
N ASP A 1193 -74.31 -17.77 10.38
CA ASP A 1193 -74.78 -19.12 10.82
C ASP A 1193 -75.45 -20.22 9.92
N GLN A 1194 -74.72 -21.37 9.78
CA GLN A 1194 -75.07 -22.80 10.10
C GLN A 1194 -76.32 -23.56 9.50
N PRO A 1195 -76.50 -24.91 9.69
CA PRO A 1195 -75.57 -26.07 9.52
C PRO A 1195 -76.20 -27.40 8.91
N THR A 1196 -75.42 -28.50 8.81
CA THR A 1196 -75.81 -29.96 8.65
C THR A 1196 -76.43 -30.43 7.29
N VAL A 1197 -76.54 -31.72 6.87
CA VAL A 1197 -76.92 -33.03 7.51
C VAL A 1197 -76.42 -34.33 6.75
N ARG A 1198 -75.98 -35.39 7.48
CA ARG A 1198 -75.88 -36.89 7.18
C ARG A 1198 -75.04 -37.49 6.00
N GLY A 1199 -74.59 -38.77 6.15
CA GLY A 1199 -73.84 -39.54 5.12
C GLY A 1199 -73.73 -41.10 5.15
N ILE A 1200 -73.59 -41.78 6.32
CA ILE A 1200 -73.74 -43.26 6.54
C ILE A 1200 -72.64 -44.28 6.06
N ALA A 1201 -72.03 -44.99 7.05
CA ALA A 1201 -71.63 -46.42 7.17
C ALA A 1201 -70.44 -47.15 6.45
N ALA A 1202 -69.48 -47.61 7.29
CA ALA A 1202 -69.14 -49.03 7.63
C ALA A 1202 -68.14 -49.93 6.83
N ASP A 1203 -66.93 -50.07 7.41
CA ASP A 1203 -66.31 -51.29 8.00
C ASP A 1203 -65.77 -52.55 7.23
N ALA A 1204 -64.44 -52.75 7.42
CA ALA A 1204 -63.77 -53.97 7.96
C ALA A 1204 -63.31 -55.13 6.99
N PRO A 1205 -62.48 -56.13 7.46
CA PRO A 1205 -61.09 -55.89 7.90
C PRO A 1205 -60.02 -56.99 7.55
N SER A 1206 -58.73 -56.64 7.69
CA SER A 1206 -57.53 -57.42 8.15
C SER A 1206 -57.35 -58.95 7.95
N PHE A 1207 -56.14 -59.42 7.54
CA PHE A 1207 -55.11 -60.03 8.42
C PHE A 1207 -53.76 -60.41 7.72
N MET A 1208 -52.82 -60.97 8.49
CA MET A 1208 -51.42 -61.38 8.17
C MET A 1208 -51.36 -62.64 7.23
N LYS A 1209 -50.24 -63.21 6.72
CA LYS A 1209 -48.90 -63.47 7.33
C LYS A 1209 -47.91 -64.18 6.35
N ALA A 1210 -46.59 -63.93 6.51
CA ALA A 1210 -45.43 -64.83 6.23
C ALA A 1210 -45.11 -65.38 4.81
N GLN A 1211 -43.89 -65.95 4.70
CA GLN A 1211 -43.13 -66.37 3.51
C GLN A 1211 -42.69 -67.85 3.65
N PRO A 1212 -42.32 -68.57 2.56
CA PRO A 1212 -40.96 -69.15 2.49
C PRO A 1212 -40.34 -69.24 1.06
N ARG A 1213 -39.13 -69.83 0.95
CA ARG A 1213 -38.34 -70.10 -0.28
C ARG A 1213 -38.62 -71.48 -0.88
N ALA A 1214 -38.41 -71.68 -2.20
CA ALA A 1214 -37.32 -72.51 -2.79
C ALA A 1214 -37.44 -72.76 -4.32
N THR A 1215 -36.27 -72.94 -4.99
CA THR A 1215 -35.93 -73.79 -6.18
C THR A 1215 -36.94 -73.97 -7.36
N SER A 1216 -36.59 -73.61 -8.62
CA SER A 1216 -35.86 -74.41 -9.65
C SER A 1216 -36.71 -75.46 -10.41
N ALA A 1217 -36.50 -75.82 -11.69
CA ALA A 1217 -35.77 -75.23 -12.84
C ALA A 1217 -36.07 -76.05 -14.15
N MET A 1218 -35.60 -75.58 -15.32
CA MET A 1218 -35.43 -76.33 -16.60
C MET A 1218 -36.73 -76.80 -17.32
N THR A 1219 -36.75 -77.21 -18.60
CA THR A 1219 -35.72 -77.50 -19.67
C THR A 1219 -36.35 -77.14 -21.06
N THR A 1220 -35.70 -77.00 -22.24
CA THR A 1220 -34.30 -77.16 -22.74
C THR A 1220 -33.97 -75.93 -23.65
N ILE A 1221 -33.37 -75.87 -24.87
CA ILE A 1221 -32.81 -76.76 -25.92
C ILE A 1221 -31.44 -76.19 -26.40
N SER A 1222 -30.57 -77.09 -26.89
CA SER A 1222 -29.38 -76.98 -27.76
C SER A 1222 -29.26 -75.80 -28.79
N ALA A 1223 -28.08 -75.43 -29.32
CA ALA A 1223 -26.68 -75.76 -28.97
C ALA A 1223 -25.61 -74.89 -29.71
N SER A 1224 -24.45 -74.75 -29.05
CA SER A 1224 -23.04 -74.78 -29.52
C SER A 1224 -22.59 -74.26 -30.91
N ALA A 1225 -21.61 -73.33 -30.92
CA ALA A 1225 -20.30 -73.48 -31.58
C ALA A 1225 -19.33 -72.30 -31.28
N GLU A 1226 -18.01 -72.58 -31.26
CA GLU A 1226 -16.87 -71.64 -31.24
C GLU A 1226 -16.06 -71.81 -32.56
N PRO A 1227 -15.08 -70.96 -32.97
CA PRO A 1227 -13.73 -71.00 -32.34
C PRO A 1227 -12.82 -69.72 -32.40
N LEU A 1228 -11.84 -69.73 -31.50
CA LEU A 1228 -10.43 -69.24 -31.54
C LEU A 1228 -9.81 -68.66 -32.84
N SER A 1229 -8.91 -67.66 -32.69
CA SER A 1229 -7.46 -67.86 -32.97
C SER A 1229 -6.53 -66.71 -32.52
N THR A 1230 -5.42 -67.07 -31.87
CA THR A 1230 -4.11 -66.37 -31.82
C THR A 1230 -3.12 -67.18 -32.72
N PRO A 1231 -1.76 -67.04 -32.76
CA PRO A 1231 -0.81 -66.18 -32.03
C PRO A 1231 0.33 -65.57 -32.89
N PHE A 1232 1.28 -64.87 -32.25
CA PHE A 1232 2.75 -64.71 -32.52
C PHE A 1232 3.24 -63.44 -31.79
N GLY A 1233 4.48 -63.30 -31.28
CA GLY A 1233 5.54 -64.29 -31.05
C GLY A 1233 6.96 -63.70 -31.15
N HIS A 1234 7.67 -63.54 -30.02
CA HIS A 1234 9.08 -63.11 -29.86
C HIS A 1234 9.42 -61.66 -30.34
N ALA A 1235 10.39 -60.89 -29.84
CA ALA A 1235 11.51 -60.99 -28.85
C ALA A 1235 12.93 -60.82 -29.44
N LEU A 1236 13.43 -59.57 -29.38
CA LEU A 1236 14.82 -59.06 -29.49
C LEU A 1236 14.82 -57.77 -28.64
N ARG A 1237 15.65 -57.48 -27.63
CA ARG A 1237 16.93 -57.99 -27.09
C ARG A 1237 18.19 -57.62 -27.88
N LEU A 1238 19.20 -57.13 -27.14
CA LEU A 1238 20.53 -56.61 -27.55
C LEU A 1238 20.52 -55.19 -28.17
N SER A 1239 21.54 -54.32 -28.01
CA SER A 1239 22.54 -54.12 -26.91
C SER A 1239 23.33 -52.80 -27.18
N GLY A 1240 24.11 -52.30 -26.20
CA GLY A 1240 24.85 -51.03 -26.29
C GLY A 1240 24.50 -50.11 -25.12
N ASP A 1241 24.96 -50.31 -23.90
CA ASP A 1241 26.37 -50.28 -23.43
C ASP A 1241 27.05 -48.94 -23.76
N VAL A 1242 27.04 -47.96 -22.83
CA VAL A 1242 28.00 -47.76 -21.71
C VAL A 1242 29.23 -46.93 -22.12
N PHE A 1243 29.33 -45.74 -21.54
CA PHE A 1243 30.52 -45.04 -20.96
C PHE A 1243 30.09 -43.57 -20.74
N VAL A 1244 29.78 -43.16 -19.50
CA VAL A 1244 30.70 -42.48 -18.56
C VAL A 1244 31.35 -41.22 -19.15
N TYR A 1245 30.79 -40.07 -18.81
CA TYR A 1245 31.48 -39.06 -18.00
C TYR A 1245 30.47 -38.22 -17.21
#